data_AF-A0A0J0XDP7-F1
#
_entry.id   AF-A0A0J0XDP7-F1
#
_cell.length_a   1.000
_cell.length_b   1.000
_cell.length_c   1.000
_cell.angle_alpha   90.00
_cell.angle_beta   90.00
_cell.angle_gamma   90.00
#
_symmetry.space_group_name_H-M   'P 1'
#
loop_
_entity.id
_entity.type
_entity.pdbx_description
1 polymer ?
#
loop_
_entity_poly.entity_id
_entity_poly.type
_entity_poly.pdbx_seq_one_letter_code
_entity_poly.pdbx_strand_id
1 'polypeptide(L)'
;MNADLKRVRDSSLDAPSSSSKRRAIGSGSSPGHSPSSPHQPKDHENEEDEDIEDWMRVVESHRKEALFRQMLEYRRASQREAARASALESQKRNLQACFRSVEACWAQLVSSVRDRAGNLPGLDGSLIDSSIDTTLDQEQVDKVVQSRLEATLRLVAGFADAAAGKHSSDFGGDLRQRADTLQLESSKLRADLSQARSQLEDVRESRDTHLRDLQRAEKRLDKLKMDMDKERLAWNAQRESSSAAAPAKPIANGSGHSTPNARASEVPEAKPLPVGGVATSDETEQRCAELELLAKSRLQQLEALRAEHTSLTQQVDKLRLQAHNPSEEALRQSPFFQVYLQRLASSAAGAEALQQRFEQAEQKLDLLRDSNLEFREAVIAEARTEVDALREKLGQKDVDLARLRGQRDELNAELTERRVRDTDKMRFADEMEQLCAKREERISFLCSEVRRLKSKLAAKDGAEGYLAFLKDGPVDGDYVKALEEQLQTTRDQVSSLTEQLKNASEGEAAAAASDTAIRTELESARRRLAEYERILGPNASPDVKELAERLEQQAEARKKLELELAEAEEATNALYQELEGVNKLWEELDQTLKTKIFELKDSELRMQRLSTEKAKADNKYFTAMRSKEGVEAELRAAQRTVAKQLKLIEKAKEVEKNHSTQIAQQEKTLTSLKNSLLDITTQLATAASDKKQLELRLQAINATLAEAQQIAQTRVAEAAADKGMRAKAVDELQQVKSSLQKLKEVHEQLTSTANAQGGSAADVAIREERAKLLKLLRCSCCDINFKQQVIVKCMHTFCKECLDKRIETRQRKCPACASVFSKEDCKTLYWQ
;
A
#
# COMPACT_ATOMS: atom_id res chain seq x y z
N MET A 1 26.66 -40.99 22.95
CA MET A 1 26.61 -41.10 24.43
C MET A 1 25.31 -40.43 24.86
N ASN A 2 24.18 -41.11 24.72
CA ASN A 2 23.53 -42.09 25.64
C ASN A 2 22.78 -41.44 26.82
N ALA A 3 21.53 -41.92 27.00
CA ALA A 3 20.49 -41.68 28.02
C ALA A 3 19.51 -40.53 27.70
N ASP A 4 18.43 -40.72 26.93
CA ASP A 4 17.17 -41.51 27.16
C ASP A 4 16.37 -41.10 28.41
N LEU A 5 15.21 -40.44 28.26
CA LEU A 5 13.86 -40.97 27.95
C LEU A 5 13.28 -41.88 29.04
N LYS A 6 12.21 -41.41 29.71
CA LYS A 6 11.04 -42.21 30.14
C LYS A 6 9.94 -41.32 30.77
N ARG A 7 8.89 -41.03 30.02
CA ARG A 7 7.55 -41.63 30.22
C ARG A 7 6.57 -41.15 29.16
N VAL A 8 5.92 -42.13 28.57
CA VAL A 8 5.01 -42.11 27.42
C VAL A 8 3.62 -42.47 27.93
N ARG A 9 2.62 -41.77 27.38
CA ARG A 9 1.20 -42.14 27.07
C ARG A 9 0.36 -42.93 28.07
N ASP A 10 -0.89 -42.49 28.22
CA ASP A 10 -2.06 -43.03 27.47
C ASP A 10 -3.23 -42.00 27.53
N SER A 11 -3.84 -41.59 26.41
CA SER A 11 -5.00 -42.20 25.72
C SER A 11 -6.28 -42.05 26.58
N SER A 12 -7.43 -41.50 26.19
CA SER A 12 -8.17 -41.47 24.91
C SER A 12 -9.41 -40.54 25.02
N LEU A 13 -9.84 -40.00 23.87
CA LEU A 13 -11.23 -39.78 23.39
C LEU A 13 -12.35 -39.48 24.41
N ASP A 14 -12.98 -38.31 24.31
CA ASP A 14 -14.37 -38.18 23.82
C ASP A 14 -14.83 -36.72 23.84
N ALA A 15 -15.43 -36.28 22.73
CA ALA A 15 -16.28 -35.09 22.71
C ALA A 15 -17.62 -35.45 23.39
N PRO A 16 -18.29 -34.49 24.03
CA PRO A 16 -19.43 -33.93 23.32
C PRO A 16 -19.61 -32.43 23.49
N SER A 17 -20.25 -31.86 22.47
CA SER A 17 -20.96 -30.59 22.49
C SER A 17 -21.87 -30.43 23.71
N SER A 18 -21.87 -29.27 24.35
CA SER A 18 -23.12 -28.59 24.71
C SER A 18 -22.89 -27.15 25.17
N SER A 19 -23.83 -26.31 24.73
CA SER A 19 -24.08 -24.95 25.13
C SER A 19 -24.00 -24.71 26.65
N SER A 20 -23.44 -23.57 27.07
CA SER A 20 -23.77 -22.99 28.37
C SER A 20 -23.90 -21.47 28.29
N LYS A 21 -25.17 -21.04 28.31
CA LYS A 21 -25.61 -19.74 28.78
C LYS A 21 -25.45 -19.69 30.31
N ARG A 22 -25.26 -18.46 30.82
CA ARG A 22 -25.48 -17.98 32.21
C ARG A 22 -24.41 -18.40 33.23
N ARG A 23 -24.05 -17.58 34.23
CA ARG A 23 -24.56 -16.30 34.75
C ARG A 23 -23.52 -15.82 35.78
N ALA A 24 -23.44 -14.49 35.93
CA ALA A 24 -22.64 -13.80 36.93
C ALA A 24 -22.99 -14.21 38.38
N ILE A 25 -21.95 -14.42 39.21
CA ILE A 25 -22.05 -14.64 40.65
C ILE A 25 -21.71 -13.31 41.34
N GLY A 26 -22.71 -12.72 41.99
CA GLY A 26 -22.52 -11.71 43.03
C GLY A 26 -22.47 -12.42 44.39
N SER A 27 -21.45 -12.09 45.19
CA SER A 27 -21.32 -12.50 46.58
C SER A 27 -21.89 -11.41 47.49
N GLY A 28 -22.82 -11.78 48.35
CA GLY A 28 -23.46 -10.88 49.32
C GLY A 28 -22.78 -10.82 50.69
N SER A 29 -23.15 -9.79 51.45
CA SER A 29 -23.19 -9.79 52.92
C SER A 29 -24.19 -8.73 53.40
N SER A 30 -25.26 -9.19 54.04
CA SER A 30 -26.40 -8.46 54.66
C SER A 30 -26.04 -7.87 56.06
N PRO A 31 -27.00 -7.41 56.90
CA PRO A 31 -27.91 -6.25 56.78
C PRO A 31 -27.98 -5.39 58.08
N GLY A 32 -28.64 -4.22 58.05
CA GLY A 32 -29.03 -3.53 59.29
C GLY A 32 -29.81 -2.22 59.15
N HIS A 33 -31.14 -2.32 59.30
CA HIS A 33 -32.11 -1.31 59.75
C HIS A 33 -32.52 -0.10 58.86
N SER A 34 -33.80 -0.11 58.48
CA SER A 34 -34.67 1.02 58.09
C SER A 34 -35.03 1.91 59.31
N PRO A 35 -35.93 2.93 59.25
CA PRO A 35 -36.59 3.61 58.10
C PRO A 35 -36.61 5.17 58.24
N SER A 36 -37.08 5.91 57.23
CA SER A 36 -37.86 7.19 57.30
C SER A 36 -37.75 7.97 55.97
N SER A 37 -38.77 7.93 55.10
CA SER A 37 -39.84 8.94 54.95
C SER A 37 -39.60 9.86 53.72
N PRO A 38 -40.66 10.36 53.04
CA PRO A 38 -40.69 10.55 51.58
C PRO A 38 -40.65 12.02 51.17
N HIS A 39 -40.06 12.36 50.00
CA HIS A 39 -40.61 13.39 49.10
C HIS A 39 -39.81 13.59 47.80
N GLN A 40 -40.60 13.79 46.74
CA GLN A 40 -40.34 14.46 45.45
C GLN A 40 -39.68 13.66 44.31
N PRO A 41 -40.36 13.54 43.15
CA PRO A 41 -39.73 13.18 41.89
C PRO A 41 -38.97 14.40 41.35
N LYS A 42 -37.65 14.27 41.20
CA LYS A 42 -36.85 15.19 40.42
C LYS A 42 -36.15 14.39 39.32
N ASP A 43 -36.49 14.76 38.09
CA ASP A 43 -35.63 14.78 36.91
C ASP A 43 -34.86 13.48 36.60
N HIS A 44 -35.58 12.51 36.04
CA HIS A 44 -35.05 11.26 35.47
C HIS A 44 -34.20 11.44 34.20
N GLU A 45 -33.81 12.66 33.82
CA GLU A 45 -33.06 12.91 32.58
C GLU A 45 -31.54 13.06 32.81
N ASN A 46 -31.06 13.33 34.03
CA ASN A 46 -29.61 13.53 34.27
C ASN A 46 -28.86 12.26 34.75
N GLU A 47 -29.53 11.29 35.38
CA GLU A 47 -28.88 10.04 35.82
C GLU A 47 -28.56 9.11 34.64
N GLU A 48 -29.38 9.12 33.58
CA GLU A 48 -29.11 8.33 32.37
C GLU A 48 -27.88 8.86 31.61
N ASP A 49 -27.66 10.17 31.59
CA ASP A 49 -26.50 10.78 30.92
C ASP A 49 -25.19 10.53 31.68
N GLU A 50 -25.19 10.56 33.03
CA GLU A 50 -24.01 10.21 33.84
C GLU A 50 -23.64 8.72 33.71
N ASP A 51 -24.64 7.82 33.67
CA ASP A 51 -24.43 6.38 33.44
C ASP A 51 -23.88 6.10 32.03
N ILE A 52 -24.30 6.87 31.02
CA ILE A 52 -23.79 6.78 29.65
C ILE A 52 -22.34 7.30 29.59
N GLU A 53 -22.00 8.39 30.27
CA GLU A 53 -20.62 8.91 30.34
C GLU A 53 -19.66 7.93 31.02
N ASP A 54 -20.07 7.31 32.13
CA ASP A 54 -19.25 6.31 32.82
C ASP A 54 -19.12 5.02 32.01
N TRP A 55 -20.17 4.60 31.30
CA TRP A 55 -20.07 3.51 30.33
C TRP A 55 -19.09 3.85 29.19
N MET A 56 -19.12 5.08 28.66
CA MET A 56 -18.17 5.53 27.65
C MET A 56 -16.73 5.55 28.17
N ARG A 57 -16.47 5.96 29.41
CA ARG A 57 -15.14 5.89 30.03
C ARG A 57 -14.65 4.45 30.16
N VAL A 58 -15.51 3.53 30.56
CA VAL A 58 -15.18 2.11 30.66
C VAL A 58 -14.85 1.54 29.28
N VAL A 59 -15.66 1.83 28.26
CA VAL A 59 -15.39 1.44 26.86
C VAL A 59 -14.08 2.03 26.34
N GLU A 60 -13.80 3.30 26.63
CA GLU A 60 -12.53 3.93 26.30
C GLU A 60 -11.34 3.30 27.01
N SER A 61 -11.49 2.92 28.28
CA SER A 61 -10.43 2.26 29.04
C SER A 61 -10.10 0.89 28.45
N HIS A 62 -11.12 0.10 28.09
CA HIS A 62 -10.96 -1.18 27.41
C HIS A 62 -10.38 -1.01 26.00
N ARG A 63 -10.76 0.04 25.28
CA ARG A 63 -10.18 0.38 23.98
C ARG A 63 -8.70 0.75 24.10
N LYS A 64 -8.33 1.57 25.09
CA LYS A 64 -6.95 1.95 25.39
C LYS A 64 -6.12 0.73 25.81
N GLU A 65 -6.69 -0.16 26.62
CA GLU A 65 -6.04 -1.40 27.03
C GLU A 65 -5.85 -2.39 25.86
N ALA A 66 -6.85 -2.53 24.98
CA ALA A 66 -6.77 -3.34 23.77
C ALA A 66 -5.70 -2.80 22.80
N LEU A 67 -5.66 -1.48 22.58
CA LEU A 67 -4.61 -0.82 21.81
C LEU A 67 -3.23 -1.03 22.44
N PHE A 68 -3.11 -0.96 23.76
CA PHE A 68 -1.85 -1.20 24.47
C PHE A 68 -1.36 -2.64 24.32
N ARG A 69 -2.26 -3.64 24.42
CA ARG A 69 -1.94 -5.05 24.16
C ARG A 69 -1.48 -5.25 22.72
N GLN A 70 -2.18 -4.65 21.75
CA GLN A 70 -1.82 -4.69 20.35
C GLN A 70 -0.46 -4.02 20.07
N MET A 71 -0.16 -2.88 20.71
CA MET A 71 1.15 -2.24 20.63
C MET A 71 2.26 -3.09 21.23
N LEU A 72 2.01 -3.81 22.33
CA LEU A 72 2.96 -4.76 22.91
C LEU A 72 3.24 -5.92 21.95
N GLU A 73 2.22 -6.43 21.26
CA GLU A 73 2.36 -7.45 20.24
C GLU A 73 3.15 -6.95 19.04
N TYR A 74 2.90 -5.72 18.56
CA TYR A 74 3.72 -5.10 17.51
C TYR A 74 5.17 -4.92 17.95
N ARG A 75 5.42 -4.53 19.21
CA ARG A 75 6.78 -4.45 19.76
C ARG A 75 7.46 -5.81 19.78
N ARG A 76 6.77 -6.87 20.21
CA ARG A 76 7.30 -8.25 20.19
C ARG A 76 7.52 -8.76 18.77
N ALA A 77 6.63 -8.43 17.82
CA ALA A 77 6.80 -8.78 16.41
C ALA A 77 8.00 -8.06 15.80
N SER A 78 8.14 -6.75 16.03
CA SER A 78 9.29 -5.96 15.60
C SER A 78 10.60 -6.49 16.20
N GLN A 79 10.63 -6.87 17.48
CA GLN A 79 11.79 -7.49 18.10
C GLN A 79 12.15 -8.85 17.48
N ARG A 80 11.15 -9.68 17.14
CA ARG A 80 11.38 -10.95 16.43
C ARG A 80 11.94 -10.74 15.03
N GLU A 81 11.41 -9.77 14.29
CA GLU A 81 11.92 -9.44 12.96
C GLU A 81 13.31 -8.81 13.01
N ALA A 82 13.60 -7.96 13.99
CA ALA A 82 14.94 -7.40 14.19
C ALA A 82 15.96 -8.50 14.56
N ALA A 83 15.58 -9.45 15.42
CA ALA A 83 16.41 -10.61 15.74
C ALA A 83 16.66 -11.47 14.49
N ARG A 84 15.62 -11.72 13.68
CA ARG A 84 15.73 -12.45 12.41
C ARG A 84 16.63 -11.74 11.40
N ALA A 85 16.50 -10.43 11.26
CA ALA A 85 17.37 -9.61 10.41
C ALA A 85 18.82 -9.70 10.88
N SER A 86 19.08 -9.57 12.19
CA SER A 86 20.43 -9.71 12.75
C SER A 86 21.04 -11.11 12.52
N ALA A 87 20.23 -12.16 12.63
CA ALA A 87 20.66 -13.54 12.36
C ALA A 87 21.00 -13.73 10.88
N LEU A 88 20.15 -13.24 9.96
CA LEU A 88 20.41 -13.28 8.52
C LEU A 88 21.64 -12.45 8.13
N GLU A 89 21.86 -11.28 8.74
CA GLU A 89 23.06 -10.49 8.56
C GLU A 89 24.31 -11.22 9.05
N SER A 90 24.25 -11.89 10.20
CA SER A 90 25.36 -12.70 10.72
C SER A 90 25.69 -13.86 9.78
N GLN A 91 24.66 -14.53 9.25
CA GLN A 91 24.83 -15.61 8.28
C GLN A 91 25.43 -15.09 6.96
N LYS A 92 24.97 -13.93 6.47
CA LYS A 92 25.54 -13.26 5.31
C LYS A 92 27.02 -12.93 5.53
N ARG A 93 27.39 -12.37 6.68
CA ARG A 93 28.80 -12.06 7.03
C ARG A 93 29.66 -13.34 7.06
N ASN A 94 29.15 -14.42 7.63
CA ASN A 94 29.86 -15.71 7.68
C ASN A 94 30.06 -16.28 6.27
N LEU A 95 29.03 -16.27 5.43
CA LEU A 95 29.13 -16.75 4.04
C LEU A 95 30.09 -15.89 3.22
N GLN A 96 30.06 -14.56 3.38
CA GLN A 96 31.01 -13.65 2.74
C GLN A 96 32.45 -13.90 3.22
N ALA A 97 32.65 -14.21 4.50
CA ALA A 97 33.97 -14.58 5.02
C ALA A 97 34.46 -15.91 4.45
N CYS A 98 33.60 -16.94 4.38
CA CYS A 98 33.92 -18.20 3.72
C CYS A 98 34.28 -17.97 2.25
N PHE A 99 33.52 -17.13 1.54
CA PHE A 99 33.78 -16.80 0.15
C PHE A 99 35.15 -16.17 -0.05
N ARG A 100 35.47 -15.13 0.73
CA ARG A 100 36.79 -14.49 0.73
C ARG A 100 37.92 -15.48 1.04
N SER A 101 37.68 -16.45 1.92
CA SER A 101 38.69 -17.49 2.22
C SER A 101 38.95 -18.42 1.03
N VAL A 102 37.91 -18.79 0.28
CA VAL A 102 38.03 -19.60 -0.93
C VAL A 102 38.73 -18.82 -2.05
N GLU A 103 38.42 -17.54 -2.21
CA GLU A 103 39.12 -16.66 -3.15
C GLU A 103 40.60 -16.48 -2.79
N ALA A 104 40.91 -16.29 -1.50
CA ALA A 104 42.29 -16.21 -1.03
C ALA A 104 43.06 -17.51 -1.29
N CYS A 105 42.46 -18.67 -1.02
CA CYS A 105 43.05 -19.98 -1.28
C CYS A 105 43.36 -20.18 -2.78
N TRP A 106 42.44 -19.75 -3.64
CA TRP A 106 42.64 -19.80 -5.09
C TRP A 106 43.77 -18.87 -5.57
N ALA A 107 43.80 -17.63 -5.11
CA ALA A 107 44.88 -16.69 -5.43
C ALA A 107 46.25 -17.24 -4.97
N GLN A 108 46.30 -17.89 -3.80
CA GLN A 108 47.48 -18.58 -3.30
C GLN A 108 47.90 -19.76 -4.19
N LEU A 109 46.94 -20.55 -4.70
CA LEU A 109 47.22 -21.66 -5.60
C LEU A 109 47.76 -21.17 -6.95
N VAL A 110 47.12 -20.15 -7.54
CA VAL A 110 47.55 -19.54 -8.81
C VAL A 110 48.95 -18.93 -8.67
N SER A 111 49.20 -18.18 -7.60
CA SER A 111 50.52 -17.59 -7.34
C SER A 111 51.59 -18.68 -7.17
N SER A 112 51.32 -19.72 -6.37
CA SER A 112 52.24 -20.84 -6.16
C SER A 112 52.59 -21.59 -7.44
N VAL A 113 51.62 -21.77 -8.35
CA VAL A 113 51.86 -22.39 -9.66
C VAL A 113 52.70 -21.48 -10.55
N ARG A 114 52.36 -20.18 -10.62
CA ARG A 114 53.11 -19.20 -11.43
C ARG A 114 54.55 -19.01 -10.90
N ASP A 115 54.76 -19.11 -9.59
CA ASP A 115 56.08 -19.04 -8.96
C ASP A 115 56.94 -20.27 -9.21
N ARG A 116 56.36 -21.41 -9.63
CA ARG A 116 57.11 -22.65 -9.90
C ARG A 116 57.27 -22.96 -11.39
N ALA A 117 56.30 -22.56 -12.22
CA ALA A 117 56.28 -22.84 -13.67
C ALA A 117 56.55 -21.61 -14.55
N GLY A 118 56.65 -20.40 -13.98
CA GLY A 118 56.72 -19.16 -14.75
C GLY A 118 55.39 -18.80 -15.41
N ASN A 119 55.42 -17.88 -16.38
CA ASN A 119 54.22 -17.50 -17.11
C ASN A 119 53.92 -18.52 -18.23
N LEU A 120 52.81 -19.25 -18.11
CA LEU A 120 52.41 -20.28 -19.07
C LEU A 120 51.84 -19.61 -20.34
N PRO A 121 52.39 -19.86 -21.53
CA PRO A 121 51.91 -19.24 -22.77
C PRO A 121 50.50 -19.75 -23.13
N GLY A 122 49.59 -18.83 -23.49
CA GLY A 122 48.22 -19.14 -23.93
C GLY A 122 47.15 -19.15 -22.83
N LEU A 123 47.48 -18.74 -21.61
CA LEU A 123 46.53 -18.55 -20.52
C LEU A 123 46.18 -17.06 -20.34
N ASP A 124 44.92 -16.70 -20.61
CA ASP A 124 44.42 -15.34 -20.39
C ASP A 124 44.42 -15.02 -18.88
N GLY A 125 45.29 -14.09 -18.46
CA GLY A 125 45.41 -13.67 -17.06
C GLY A 125 44.11 -13.12 -16.46
N SER A 126 43.21 -12.58 -17.29
CA SER A 126 41.91 -12.03 -16.87
C SER A 126 40.92 -13.09 -16.38
N LEU A 127 41.00 -14.34 -16.88
CA LEU A 127 40.11 -15.42 -16.47
C LEU A 127 40.54 -16.04 -15.13
N ILE A 128 41.85 -16.00 -14.84
CA ILE A 128 42.46 -16.61 -13.66
C ILE A 128 42.31 -15.73 -12.42
N ASP A 129 42.41 -14.41 -12.61
CA ASP A 129 42.34 -13.39 -11.55
C ASP A 129 40.92 -12.81 -11.37
N SER A 130 39.90 -13.44 -11.95
CA SER A 130 38.50 -13.02 -11.83
C SER A 130 37.96 -13.27 -10.40
N SER A 131 37.73 -12.18 -9.66
CA SER A 131 36.98 -12.20 -8.40
C SER A 131 35.51 -12.44 -8.67
N ILE A 132 34.87 -13.31 -7.92
CA ILE A 132 33.45 -13.60 -8.12
C ILE A 132 32.66 -12.57 -7.32
N ASP A 133 31.78 -11.83 -7.99
CA ASP A 133 30.96 -10.84 -7.32
C ASP A 133 29.82 -11.51 -6.52
N THR A 134 29.73 -11.18 -5.23
CA THR A 134 28.74 -11.72 -4.29
C THR A 134 27.31 -11.23 -4.54
N THR A 135 27.10 -10.30 -5.46
CA THR A 135 25.76 -9.82 -5.88
C THR A 135 25.19 -10.53 -7.10
N LEU A 136 25.94 -11.46 -7.70
CA LEU A 136 25.50 -12.20 -8.88
C LEU A 136 24.42 -13.24 -8.52
N ASP A 137 23.49 -13.45 -9.44
CA ASP A 137 22.48 -14.50 -9.33
C ASP A 137 23.12 -15.89 -9.42
N GLN A 138 22.46 -16.90 -8.86
CA GLN A 138 23.01 -18.26 -8.77
C GLN A 138 23.48 -18.82 -10.13
N GLU A 139 22.72 -18.58 -11.20
CA GLU A 139 23.09 -19.00 -12.55
C GLU A 139 24.34 -18.29 -13.11
N GLN A 140 24.56 -17.04 -12.70
CA GLN A 140 25.74 -16.26 -13.10
C GLN A 140 26.97 -16.73 -12.33
N VAL A 141 26.82 -17.04 -11.03
CA VAL A 141 27.89 -17.65 -10.22
C VAL A 141 28.31 -18.99 -10.81
N ASP A 142 27.37 -19.85 -11.20
CA ASP A 142 27.68 -21.15 -11.80
C ASP A 142 28.49 -21.02 -13.10
N LYS A 143 28.15 -20.04 -13.95
CA LYS A 143 28.92 -19.75 -15.19
C LYS A 143 30.34 -19.28 -14.89
N VAL A 144 30.53 -18.41 -13.89
CA VAL A 144 31.86 -17.93 -13.48
C VAL A 144 32.69 -19.07 -12.85
N VAL A 145 32.06 -19.94 -12.06
CA VAL A 145 32.72 -21.12 -11.50
C VAL A 145 33.12 -22.11 -12.60
N GLN A 146 32.29 -22.30 -13.62
CA GLN A 146 32.61 -23.15 -14.78
C GLN A 146 33.76 -22.60 -15.60
N SER A 147 33.76 -21.30 -15.92
CA SER A 147 34.87 -20.68 -16.64
C SER A 147 36.18 -20.73 -15.86
N ARG A 148 36.09 -20.55 -14.53
CA ARG A 148 37.22 -20.72 -13.62
C ARG A 148 37.72 -22.16 -13.61
N LEU A 149 36.85 -23.16 -13.55
CA LEU A 149 37.21 -24.58 -13.65
C LEU A 149 37.98 -24.89 -14.95
N GLU A 150 37.54 -24.35 -16.08
CA GLU A 150 38.29 -24.52 -17.33
C GLU A 150 39.69 -23.88 -17.27
N ALA A 151 39.79 -22.69 -16.69
CA ALA A 151 41.07 -22.02 -16.47
C ALA A 151 41.96 -22.79 -15.49
N THR A 152 41.39 -23.40 -14.44
CA THR A 152 42.14 -24.22 -13.47
C THR A 152 42.72 -25.46 -14.13
N LEU A 153 41.93 -26.15 -14.98
CA LEU A 153 42.38 -27.34 -15.71
C LEU A 153 43.51 -27.02 -16.68
N ARG A 154 43.42 -25.90 -17.41
CA ARG A 154 44.49 -25.42 -18.30
C ARG A 154 45.76 -25.06 -17.52
N LEU A 155 45.61 -24.41 -16.36
CA LEU A 155 46.72 -24.04 -15.50
C LEU A 155 47.43 -25.27 -14.91
N VAL A 156 46.68 -26.29 -14.48
CA VAL A 156 47.23 -27.57 -13.99
C VAL A 156 47.91 -28.36 -15.12
N ALA A 157 47.33 -28.38 -16.32
CA ALA A 157 47.94 -29.01 -17.48
C ALA A 157 49.26 -28.33 -17.87
N GLY A 158 49.27 -26.99 -17.93
CA GLY A 158 50.48 -26.22 -18.19
C GLY A 158 51.56 -26.42 -17.11
N PHE A 159 51.17 -26.50 -15.83
CA PHE A 159 52.10 -26.84 -14.75
C PHE A 159 52.68 -28.27 -14.92
N ALA A 160 51.86 -29.24 -15.32
CA ALA A 160 52.33 -30.60 -15.58
C ALA A 160 53.31 -30.66 -16.77
N ASP A 161 53.06 -29.89 -17.83
CA ASP A 161 53.97 -29.77 -18.98
C ASP A 161 55.29 -29.06 -18.63
N ALA A 162 55.24 -28.03 -17.78
CA ALA A 162 56.43 -27.38 -17.25
C ALA A 162 57.24 -28.32 -16.33
N ALA A 163 56.56 -29.09 -15.46
CA ALA A 163 57.18 -30.11 -14.62
C ALA A 163 57.80 -31.26 -15.42
N ALA A 164 57.27 -31.55 -16.63
CA ALA A 164 57.82 -32.52 -17.58
C ALA A 164 59.05 -32.01 -18.35
N GLY A 165 59.57 -30.81 -18.04
CA GLY A 165 60.82 -30.28 -18.58
C GLY A 165 60.74 -29.74 -20.02
N LYS A 166 59.53 -29.52 -20.56
CA LYS A 166 59.35 -29.04 -21.94
C LYS A 166 59.65 -27.54 -22.13
N HIS A 167 59.72 -26.77 -21.04
CA HIS A 167 60.00 -25.33 -21.08
C HIS A 167 61.04 -24.95 -20.01
N SER A 168 62.16 -24.39 -20.45
CA SER A 168 63.15 -23.70 -19.61
C SER A 168 62.79 -22.22 -19.60
N SER A 169 62.05 -21.75 -18.60
CA SER A 169 61.82 -20.32 -18.40
C SER A 169 62.92 -19.71 -17.54
N ASP A 170 63.28 -18.45 -17.84
CA ASP A 170 64.27 -17.66 -17.11
C ASP A 170 63.68 -17.19 -15.78
N PHE A 171 63.65 -18.13 -14.83
CA PHE A 171 63.02 -18.00 -13.51
C PHE A 171 63.47 -16.75 -12.74
N GLY A 172 64.72 -16.31 -12.91
CA GLY A 172 65.29 -15.18 -12.18
C GLY A 172 64.85 -13.81 -12.68
N GLY A 173 64.67 -13.65 -14.00
CA GLY A 173 64.22 -12.40 -14.62
C GLY A 173 62.73 -12.14 -14.40
N ASP A 174 61.92 -13.17 -14.62
CA ASP A 174 60.47 -13.11 -14.45
C ASP A 174 60.07 -12.86 -12.98
N LEU A 175 60.77 -13.48 -12.02
CA LEU A 175 60.52 -13.24 -10.60
C LEU A 175 60.86 -11.81 -10.17
N ARG A 176 61.94 -11.22 -10.71
CA ARG A 176 62.31 -9.82 -10.41
C ARG A 176 61.32 -8.83 -11.00
N GLN A 177 60.97 -8.97 -12.28
CA GLN A 177 59.95 -8.14 -12.90
C GLN A 177 58.61 -8.26 -12.19
N ARG A 178 58.24 -9.46 -11.75
CA ARG A 178 57.01 -9.70 -11.00
C ARG A 178 57.05 -9.16 -9.58
N ALA A 179 58.19 -9.21 -8.90
CA ALA A 179 58.36 -8.57 -7.60
C ALA A 179 58.20 -7.05 -7.73
N ASP A 180 58.78 -6.45 -8.78
CA ASP A 180 58.68 -5.02 -9.06
C ASP A 180 57.24 -4.61 -9.42
N THR A 181 56.53 -5.37 -10.25
CA THR A 181 55.12 -5.10 -10.58
C THR A 181 54.21 -5.29 -9.37
N LEU A 182 54.38 -6.36 -8.59
CA LEU A 182 53.60 -6.58 -7.37
C LEU A 182 53.87 -5.51 -6.31
N GLN A 183 55.10 -4.99 -6.23
CA GLN A 183 55.45 -3.91 -5.32
C GLN A 183 54.80 -2.58 -5.74
N LEU A 184 54.80 -2.28 -7.04
CA LEU A 184 54.08 -1.14 -7.63
C LEU A 184 52.56 -1.26 -7.42
N GLU A 185 51.97 -2.41 -7.73
CA GLU A 185 50.55 -2.68 -7.52
C GLU A 185 50.17 -2.62 -6.05
N SER A 186 50.98 -3.19 -5.15
CA SER A 186 50.76 -3.11 -3.70
C SER A 186 50.82 -1.67 -3.20
N SER A 187 51.74 -0.86 -3.72
CA SER A 187 51.82 0.56 -3.36
C SER A 187 50.62 1.36 -3.87
N LYS A 188 50.15 1.07 -5.08
CA LYS A 188 48.97 1.68 -5.69
C LYS A 188 47.70 1.27 -4.94
N LEU A 189 47.50 -0.01 -4.69
CA LEU A 189 46.36 -0.52 -3.92
C LEU A 189 46.35 0.04 -2.49
N ARG A 190 47.52 0.24 -1.86
CA ARG A 190 47.61 0.91 -0.56
C ARG A 190 47.16 2.37 -0.62
N ALA A 191 47.55 3.10 -1.68
CA ALA A 191 47.10 4.47 -1.92
C ALA A 191 45.58 4.51 -2.20
N ASP A 192 45.08 3.69 -3.11
CA ASP A 192 43.66 3.59 -3.47
C ASP A 192 42.81 3.21 -2.25
N LEU A 193 43.27 2.28 -1.42
CA LEU A 193 42.58 1.86 -0.21
C LEU A 193 42.58 2.97 0.86
N SER A 194 43.67 3.74 0.98
CA SER A 194 43.70 4.92 1.84
C SER A 194 42.72 6.01 1.36
N GLN A 195 42.62 6.24 0.05
CA GLN A 195 41.68 7.18 -0.56
C GLN A 195 40.22 6.70 -0.42
N ALA A 196 39.95 5.42 -0.63
CA ALA A 196 38.62 4.84 -0.45
C ALA A 196 38.18 4.89 1.02
N ARG A 197 39.11 4.71 1.97
CA ARG A 197 38.84 4.88 3.40
C ARG A 197 38.48 6.32 3.75
N SER A 198 39.24 7.31 3.25
CA SER A 198 38.92 8.72 3.48
C SER A 198 37.58 9.11 2.87
N GLN A 199 37.29 8.67 1.63
CA GLN A 199 35.99 8.88 1.00
C GLN A 199 34.84 8.25 1.80
N LEU A 200 35.05 7.06 2.37
CA LEU A 200 34.06 6.41 3.24
C LEU A 200 33.83 7.18 4.54
N GLU A 201 34.88 7.76 5.12
CA GLU A 201 34.78 8.63 6.30
C GLU A 201 34.02 9.92 5.95
N ASP A 202 34.36 10.59 4.85
CA ASP A 202 33.66 11.80 4.37
C ASP A 202 32.17 11.55 4.10
N VAL A 203 31.83 10.41 3.49
CA VAL A 203 30.43 10.01 3.24
C VAL A 203 29.70 9.68 4.54
N ARG A 204 30.38 9.07 5.52
CA ARG A 204 29.78 8.81 6.84
C ARG A 204 29.54 10.09 7.61
N GLU A 205 30.49 11.02 7.60
CA GLU A 205 30.35 12.31 8.25
C GLU A 205 29.22 13.14 7.61
N SER A 206 29.18 13.21 6.27
CA SER A 206 28.10 13.90 5.55
C SER A 206 26.72 13.28 5.83
N ARG A 207 26.60 11.95 5.82
CA ARG A 207 25.37 11.26 6.27
C ARG A 207 24.97 11.68 7.69
N ASP A 208 25.91 11.69 8.63
CA ASP A 208 25.62 12.00 10.03
C ASP A 208 25.27 13.48 10.22
N THR A 209 25.79 14.39 9.40
CA THR A 209 25.34 15.80 9.37
C THR A 209 23.93 15.93 8.83
N HIS A 210 23.61 15.28 7.70
CA HIS A 210 22.27 15.31 7.11
C HIS A 210 21.20 14.70 8.04
N LEU A 211 21.52 13.62 8.76
CA LEU A 211 20.62 13.05 9.78
C LEU A 211 20.36 14.03 10.93
N ARG A 212 21.38 14.75 11.39
CA ARG A 212 21.21 15.80 12.43
C ARG A 212 20.36 16.96 11.92
N ASP A 213 20.51 17.36 10.67
CA ASP A 213 19.73 18.44 10.08
C ASP A 213 18.28 18.04 9.80
N LEU A 214 18.03 16.80 9.38
CA LEU A 214 16.68 16.24 9.26
C LEU A 214 15.97 16.28 10.62
N GLN A 215 16.61 15.79 11.68
CA GLN A 215 16.04 15.82 13.03
C GLN A 215 15.76 17.24 13.53
N ARG A 216 16.59 18.23 13.17
CA ARG A 216 16.34 19.65 13.48
C ARG A 216 15.15 20.20 12.69
N ALA A 217 15.04 19.85 11.42
CA ALA A 217 13.93 20.28 10.57
C ALA A 217 12.59 19.68 11.02
N GLU A 218 12.57 18.39 11.39
CA GLU A 218 11.41 17.71 11.97
C GLU A 218 10.95 18.40 13.27
N LYS A 219 11.88 18.69 14.20
CA LYS A 219 11.57 19.43 15.43
C LYS A 219 11.04 20.84 15.17
N ARG A 220 11.51 21.52 14.12
CA ARG A 220 10.98 22.85 13.72
C ARG A 220 9.57 22.73 13.15
N LEU A 221 9.32 21.72 12.32
CA LEU A 221 8.00 21.42 11.78
C LEU A 221 6.99 21.11 12.88
N ASP A 222 7.38 20.33 13.89
CA ASP A 222 6.51 20.01 15.02
C ASP A 222 6.20 21.23 15.89
N LYS A 223 7.18 22.13 16.09
CA LYS A 223 6.93 23.43 16.75
C LYS A 223 5.95 24.29 15.97
N LEU A 224 6.14 24.44 14.65
CA LEU A 224 5.24 25.22 13.80
C LEU A 224 3.81 24.65 13.78
N LYS A 225 3.67 23.32 13.79
CA LYS A 225 2.36 22.66 13.93
C LYS A 225 1.72 22.98 15.28
N MET A 226 2.46 22.87 16.37
CA MET A 226 1.95 23.22 17.70
C MET A 226 1.55 24.70 17.81
N ASP A 227 2.30 25.61 17.20
CA ASP A 227 1.99 27.03 17.19
C ASP A 227 0.77 27.33 16.31
N MET A 228 0.66 26.70 15.13
CA MET A 228 -0.54 26.75 14.28
C MET A 228 -1.79 26.22 14.99
N ASP A 229 -1.68 25.11 15.73
CA ASP A 229 -2.79 24.54 16.49
C ASP A 229 -3.21 25.47 17.64
N LYS A 230 -2.26 26.13 18.32
CA LYS A 230 -2.55 27.17 19.32
C LYS A 230 -3.23 28.39 18.71
N GLU A 231 -2.75 28.89 17.58
CA GLU A 231 -3.36 30.02 16.86
C GLU A 231 -4.78 29.67 16.38
N ARG A 232 -5.01 28.44 15.93
CA ARG A 232 -6.33 27.96 15.50
C ARG A 232 -7.32 27.87 16.67
N LEU A 233 -6.86 27.42 17.84
CA LEU A 233 -7.65 27.43 19.07
C LEU A 233 -7.96 28.86 19.54
N ALA A 234 -6.98 29.78 19.47
CA ALA A 234 -7.16 31.18 19.80
C ALA A 234 -8.13 31.89 18.83
N TRP A 235 -8.04 31.61 17.53
CA TRP A 235 -8.92 32.14 16.50
C TRP A 235 -10.37 31.65 16.67
N ASN A 236 -10.56 30.38 17.01
CA ASN A 236 -11.89 29.84 17.30
C ASN A 236 -12.50 30.49 18.57
N ALA A 237 -11.71 30.66 19.63
CA ALA A 237 -12.14 31.36 20.84
C ALA A 237 -12.49 32.84 20.57
N GLN A 238 -11.70 33.52 19.73
CA GLN A 238 -11.97 34.90 19.32
C GLN A 238 -13.27 35.00 18.51
N ARG A 239 -13.54 34.02 17.64
CA ARG A 239 -14.73 33.95 16.77
C ARG A 239 -16.02 33.71 17.56
N GLU A 240 -15.96 32.96 18.66
CA GLU A 240 -17.08 32.77 19.58
C GLU A 240 -17.40 34.04 20.38
N SER A 241 -16.39 34.88 20.69
CA SER A 241 -16.61 36.16 21.40
C SER A 241 -17.06 37.34 20.52
N SER A 242 -16.83 37.28 19.21
CA SER A 242 -17.01 38.43 18.28
C SER A 242 -18.28 38.37 17.41
N SER A 243 -19.23 37.49 17.74
CA SER A 243 -20.56 37.39 17.09
C SER A 243 -21.56 38.50 17.50
N ALA A 244 -21.09 39.64 18.03
CA ALA A 244 -21.95 40.78 18.37
C ALA A 244 -21.34 42.11 17.90
N ALA A 245 -22.12 42.85 17.10
CA ALA A 245 -21.98 44.24 16.67
C ALA A 245 -21.23 44.56 15.34
N ALA A 246 -21.86 45.46 14.58
CA ALA A 246 -21.52 45.94 13.23
C ALA A 246 -20.77 47.32 13.24
N PRO A 247 -20.79 48.15 12.17
CA PRO A 247 -19.75 48.36 11.15
C PRO A 247 -19.09 49.77 11.14
N ALA A 248 -18.04 50.02 10.34
CA ALA A 248 -17.43 51.35 10.15
C ALA A 248 -16.93 51.68 8.72
N LYS A 249 -16.92 52.99 8.40
CA LYS A 249 -16.71 53.70 7.12
C LYS A 249 -15.25 54.21 6.92
N PRO A 250 -14.89 54.80 5.73
CA PRO A 250 -13.51 54.85 5.21
C PRO A 250 -12.76 56.19 5.40
N ILE A 251 -11.43 56.18 5.16
CA ILE A 251 -10.51 57.33 5.23
C ILE A 251 -9.80 57.58 3.88
N ALA A 252 -9.44 58.85 3.68
CA ALA A 252 -9.10 59.59 2.47
C ALA A 252 -7.68 59.41 1.87
N ASN A 253 -7.60 59.78 0.59
CA ASN A 253 -6.40 59.92 -0.24
C ASN A 253 -5.63 61.22 0.01
N GLY A 254 -4.32 61.16 -0.19
CA GLY A 254 -3.48 62.31 -0.53
C GLY A 254 -2.35 61.88 -1.47
N SER A 255 -2.11 62.66 -2.52
CA SER A 255 -0.80 62.77 -3.16
C SER A 255 -0.75 64.00 -4.08
N GLY A 256 0.38 64.70 -4.05
CA GLY A 256 0.71 65.83 -4.93
C GLY A 256 2.13 65.71 -5.48
N HIS A 257 2.35 66.30 -6.66
CA HIS A 257 3.56 66.96 -7.21
C HIS A 257 3.42 67.04 -8.75
N SER A 258 3.29 68.24 -9.35
CA SER A 258 4.34 69.13 -9.94
C SER A 258 4.86 68.60 -11.29
N THR A 259 5.00 69.32 -12.43
CA THR A 259 5.12 70.76 -12.83
C THR A 259 5.33 70.77 -14.39
N PRO A 260 5.67 71.86 -15.13
CA PRO A 260 5.23 73.27 -15.15
C PRO A 260 5.01 73.83 -16.60
N ASN A 261 4.40 75.03 -16.78
CA ASN A 261 5.01 76.09 -17.61
C ASN A 261 4.33 77.49 -17.50
N ALA A 262 5.17 78.53 -17.54
CA ALA A 262 4.87 79.96 -17.66
C ALA A 262 4.63 80.34 -19.15
N ARG A 263 4.22 81.54 -19.64
CA ARG A 263 4.42 82.94 -19.21
C ARG A 263 3.54 83.86 -20.10
N ALA A 264 3.27 85.07 -19.60
CA ALA A 264 2.44 86.14 -20.17
C ALA A 264 3.09 87.03 -21.25
N SER A 265 2.27 87.96 -21.79
CA SER A 265 2.54 89.34 -22.32
C SER A 265 1.87 89.56 -23.69
N GLU A 266 0.84 90.40 -23.86
CA GLU A 266 0.70 91.89 -23.80
C GLU A 266 0.59 92.53 -25.20
N VAL A 267 -0.35 93.48 -25.32
CA VAL A 267 -0.80 94.28 -26.49
C VAL A 267 0.06 95.55 -26.60
N PRO A 268 0.21 96.25 -27.77
CA PRO A 268 -0.53 97.52 -27.95
C PRO A 268 -0.88 97.97 -29.40
N GLU A 269 -1.74 98.99 -29.45
CA GLU A 269 -2.55 99.60 -30.51
C GLU A 269 -1.96 100.79 -31.31
N ALA A 270 -2.60 101.06 -32.47
CA ALA A 270 -3.04 102.36 -33.08
C ALA A 270 -2.07 103.36 -33.77
N LYS A 271 -2.47 103.82 -34.99
CA LYS A 271 -2.91 105.22 -35.33
C LYS A 271 -3.14 105.48 -36.86
N PRO A 272 -4.09 106.35 -37.29
CA PRO A 272 -4.40 106.64 -38.70
C PRO A 272 -4.27 108.11 -39.19
N LEU A 273 -4.19 108.27 -40.54
CA LEU A 273 -4.59 109.40 -41.44
C LEU A 273 -3.73 110.71 -41.44
N PRO A 274 -3.63 111.52 -42.54
CA PRO A 274 -4.76 112.12 -43.30
C PRO A 274 -4.58 112.39 -44.83
N VAL A 275 -5.65 112.91 -45.44
CA VAL A 275 -5.90 113.23 -46.86
C VAL A 275 -5.98 114.76 -47.06
N GLY A 276 -5.61 115.29 -48.24
CA GLY A 276 -6.19 116.54 -48.76
C GLY A 276 -5.36 117.31 -49.80
N GLY A 277 -5.88 117.47 -51.02
CA GLY A 277 -5.36 118.39 -52.04
C GLY A 277 -6.14 118.35 -53.36
N VAL A 278 -7.01 119.35 -53.57
CA VAL A 278 -7.85 119.55 -54.76
C VAL A 278 -6.97 119.86 -55.98
N ALA A 279 -7.15 119.10 -57.06
CA ALA A 279 -6.40 119.17 -58.31
C ALA A 279 -7.31 119.59 -59.47
N THR A 280 -6.74 120.25 -60.46
CA THR A 280 -7.42 120.88 -61.60
C THR A 280 -7.93 119.85 -62.63
N SER A 281 -8.85 120.23 -63.53
CA SER A 281 -9.59 119.32 -64.43
C SER A 281 -8.72 118.38 -65.28
N ASP A 282 -7.51 118.79 -65.68
CA ASP A 282 -6.57 117.94 -66.44
C ASP A 282 -5.82 116.93 -65.54
N GLU A 283 -5.57 117.27 -64.27
CA GLU A 283 -4.99 116.34 -63.28
C GLU A 283 -6.02 115.30 -62.83
N THR A 284 -7.32 115.63 -62.87
CA THR A 284 -8.38 114.67 -62.54
C THR A 284 -8.54 113.59 -63.61
N GLU A 285 -8.35 113.89 -64.90
CA GLU A 285 -8.42 112.87 -65.97
C GLU A 285 -7.22 111.91 -65.92
N GLN A 286 -6.01 112.43 -65.66
CA GLN A 286 -4.82 111.60 -65.47
C GLN A 286 -4.89 110.77 -64.19
N ARG A 287 -5.36 111.34 -63.07
CA ARG A 287 -5.61 110.58 -61.83
C ARG A 287 -6.72 109.56 -62.01
N CYS A 288 -7.77 109.85 -62.78
CA CYS A 288 -8.81 108.87 -63.10
C CYS A 288 -8.24 107.70 -63.92
N ALA A 289 -7.42 107.97 -64.94
CA ALA A 289 -6.76 106.92 -65.73
C ALA A 289 -5.79 106.06 -64.88
N GLU A 290 -5.00 106.68 -63.99
CA GLU A 290 -4.14 105.97 -63.05
C GLU A 290 -4.95 105.15 -62.04
N LEU A 291 -6.05 105.69 -61.51
CA LEU A 291 -6.96 104.98 -60.62
C LEU A 291 -7.69 103.84 -61.33
N GLU A 292 -8.04 103.98 -62.60
CA GLU A 292 -8.61 102.91 -63.43
C GLU A 292 -7.60 101.79 -63.69
N LEU A 293 -6.33 102.13 -63.96
CA LEU A 293 -5.27 101.14 -64.14
C LEU A 293 -4.95 100.42 -62.81
N LEU A 294 -4.92 101.16 -61.70
CA LEU A 294 -4.80 100.61 -60.35
C LEU A 294 -6.01 99.72 -59.99
N ALA A 295 -7.22 100.12 -60.37
CA ALA A 295 -8.43 99.33 -60.16
C ALA A 295 -8.41 98.05 -60.98
N LYS A 296 -7.95 98.09 -62.24
CA LYS A 296 -7.75 96.89 -63.08
C LYS A 296 -6.68 95.96 -62.50
N SER A 297 -5.56 96.50 -62.01
CA SER A 297 -4.52 95.71 -61.34
C SER A 297 -5.02 95.07 -60.04
N ARG A 298 -5.76 95.82 -59.21
CA ARG A 298 -6.40 95.29 -58.00
C ARG A 298 -7.48 94.26 -58.31
N LEU A 299 -8.24 94.42 -59.39
CA LEU A 299 -9.22 93.46 -59.86
C LEU A 299 -8.53 92.14 -60.24
N GLN A 300 -7.45 92.20 -61.02
CA GLN A 300 -6.66 91.02 -61.39
C GLN A 300 -6.05 90.31 -60.18
N GLN A 301 -5.55 91.06 -59.19
CA GLN A 301 -5.05 90.49 -57.93
C GLN A 301 -6.17 89.83 -57.12
N LEU A 302 -7.36 90.45 -57.04
CA LEU A 302 -8.52 89.86 -56.37
C LEU A 302 -9.03 88.62 -57.09
N GLU A 303 -9.00 88.60 -58.42
CA GLU A 303 -9.34 87.42 -59.22
C GLU A 303 -8.33 86.28 -59.02
N ALA A 304 -7.03 86.58 -58.98
CA ALA A 304 -6.00 85.60 -58.65
C ALA A 304 -6.16 85.03 -57.23
N LEU A 305 -6.38 85.89 -56.23
CA LEU A 305 -6.61 85.46 -54.85
C LEU A 305 -7.91 84.67 -54.70
N ARG A 306 -8.97 85.00 -55.47
CA ARG A 306 -10.20 84.20 -55.51
C ARG A 306 -9.97 82.83 -56.13
N ALA A 307 -9.20 82.75 -57.21
CA ALA A 307 -8.82 81.48 -57.82
C ALA A 307 -8.01 80.61 -56.84
N GLU A 308 -7.04 81.19 -56.15
CA GLU A 308 -6.28 80.50 -55.09
C GLU A 308 -7.16 80.05 -53.93
N HIS A 309 -8.08 80.90 -53.46
CA HIS A 309 -9.02 80.53 -52.40
C HIS A 309 -9.90 79.35 -52.84
N THR A 310 -10.46 79.37 -54.06
CA THR A 310 -11.26 78.25 -54.56
C THR A 310 -10.44 76.96 -54.69
N SER A 311 -9.19 77.05 -55.14
CA SER A 311 -8.23 75.94 -55.20
C SER A 311 -7.98 75.34 -53.82
N LEU A 312 -7.67 76.18 -52.82
CA LEU A 312 -7.43 75.73 -51.45
C LEU A 312 -8.68 75.14 -50.82
N THR A 313 -9.86 75.71 -51.09
CA THR A 313 -11.13 75.18 -50.56
C THR A 313 -11.42 73.79 -51.15
N GLN A 314 -11.22 73.61 -52.46
CA GLN A 314 -11.35 72.30 -53.11
C GLN A 314 -10.35 71.26 -52.58
N GLN A 315 -9.13 71.68 -52.26
CA GLN A 315 -8.13 70.79 -51.63
C GLN A 315 -8.54 70.40 -50.20
N VAL A 316 -9.06 71.34 -49.41
CA VAL A 316 -9.57 71.06 -48.06
C VAL A 316 -10.77 70.11 -48.11
N ASP A 317 -11.71 70.30 -49.04
CA ASP A 317 -12.86 69.41 -49.19
C ASP A 317 -12.45 68.02 -49.66
N LYS A 318 -11.46 67.93 -50.55
CA LYS A 318 -10.86 66.66 -50.98
C LYS A 318 -10.19 65.93 -49.81
N LEU A 319 -9.42 66.64 -48.98
CA LEU A 319 -8.78 66.07 -47.79
C LEU A 319 -9.81 65.67 -46.72
N ARG A 320 -10.89 66.43 -46.54
CA ARG A 320 -11.99 66.07 -45.64
C ARG A 320 -12.71 64.80 -46.07
N LEU A 321 -12.98 64.66 -47.37
CA LEU A 321 -13.56 63.44 -47.94
C LEU A 321 -12.65 62.23 -47.75
N GLN A 322 -11.34 62.39 -47.96
CA GLN A 322 -10.35 61.34 -47.71
C GLN A 322 -10.21 60.98 -46.22
N ALA A 323 -10.37 61.95 -45.32
CA ALA A 323 -10.34 61.72 -43.88
C ALA A 323 -11.60 61.02 -43.36
N HIS A 324 -12.78 61.32 -43.92
CA HIS A 324 -14.04 60.66 -43.55
C HIS A 324 -14.20 59.28 -44.19
N ASN A 325 -13.68 59.08 -45.41
CA ASN A 325 -13.75 57.81 -46.13
C ASN A 325 -12.32 57.38 -46.53
N PRO A 326 -11.50 56.93 -45.57
CA PRO A 326 -10.17 56.40 -45.88
C PRO A 326 -10.31 55.12 -46.71
N SER A 327 -9.50 54.99 -47.76
CA SER A 327 -9.49 53.78 -48.59
C SER A 327 -8.97 52.56 -47.83
N GLU A 328 -9.35 51.36 -48.26
CA GLU A 328 -8.92 50.11 -47.63
C GLU A 328 -7.38 49.96 -47.62
N GLU A 329 -6.71 50.48 -48.64
CA GLU A 329 -5.24 50.55 -48.71
C GLU A 329 -4.66 51.51 -47.66
N ALA A 330 -5.27 52.69 -47.45
CA ALA A 330 -4.84 53.63 -46.42
C ALA A 330 -5.07 53.06 -45.00
N LEU A 331 -6.15 52.31 -44.79
CA LEU A 331 -6.40 51.60 -43.54
C LEU A 331 -5.41 50.44 -43.33
N ARG A 332 -5.08 49.65 -44.36
CA ARG A 332 -4.05 48.58 -44.27
C ARG A 332 -2.65 49.12 -44.03
N GLN A 333 -2.34 50.32 -44.52
CA GLN A 333 -1.07 51.01 -44.25
C GLN A 333 -1.06 51.71 -42.88
N SER A 334 -2.21 51.85 -42.21
CA SER A 334 -2.28 52.43 -40.88
C SER A 334 -1.58 51.56 -39.84
N PRO A 335 -0.68 52.12 -39.02
CA PRO A 335 0.06 51.36 -38.02
C PRO A 335 -0.87 50.69 -36.99
N PHE A 336 -2.01 51.31 -36.67
CA PHE A 336 -3.01 50.73 -35.75
C PHE A 336 -3.66 49.46 -36.31
N PHE A 337 -3.98 49.44 -37.60
CA PHE A 337 -4.59 48.30 -38.26
C PHE A 337 -3.59 47.15 -38.44
N GLN A 338 -2.32 47.46 -38.73
CA GLN A 338 -1.24 46.47 -38.79
C GLN A 338 -0.98 45.81 -37.44
N VAL A 339 -0.93 46.60 -36.36
CA VAL A 339 -0.80 46.07 -34.99
C VAL A 339 -2.01 45.19 -34.63
N TYR A 340 -3.21 45.58 -35.03
CA TYR A 340 -4.41 44.77 -34.81
C TYR A 340 -4.39 43.45 -35.59
N LEU A 341 -3.98 43.46 -36.87
CA LEU A 341 -3.79 42.27 -37.69
C LEU A 341 -2.73 41.34 -37.11
N GLN A 342 -1.59 41.89 -36.66
CA GLN A 342 -0.54 41.11 -36.02
C GLN A 342 -1.04 40.47 -34.72
N ARG A 343 -1.84 41.19 -33.93
CA ARG A 343 -2.46 40.66 -32.71
C ARG A 343 -3.46 39.54 -33.03
N LEU A 344 -4.29 39.70 -34.05
CA LEU A 344 -5.21 38.66 -34.53
C LEU A 344 -4.45 37.42 -35.01
N ALA A 345 -3.40 37.59 -35.84
CA ALA A 345 -2.57 36.49 -36.31
C ALA A 345 -1.88 35.76 -35.16
N SER A 346 -1.35 36.50 -34.17
CA SER A 346 -0.74 35.89 -32.98
C SER A 346 -1.75 35.13 -32.12
N SER A 347 -2.98 35.65 -32.00
CA SER A 347 -4.06 34.98 -31.28
C SER A 347 -4.55 33.73 -32.00
N ALA A 348 -4.65 33.77 -33.34
CA ALA A 348 -5.02 32.62 -34.16
C ALA A 348 -3.95 31.52 -34.09
N ALA A 349 -2.67 31.88 -34.25
CA ALA A 349 -1.56 30.94 -34.07
C ALA A 349 -1.51 30.35 -32.65
N GLY A 350 -1.83 31.15 -31.63
CA GLY A 350 -1.97 30.67 -30.25
C GLY A 350 -3.11 29.66 -30.08
N ALA A 351 -4.26 29.90 -30.72
CA ALA A 351 -5.39 28.98 -30.70
C ALA A 351 -5.07 27.66 -31.42
N GLU A 352 -4.46 27.72 -32.60
CA GLU A 352 -4.02 26.54 -33.36
C GLU A 352 -2.99 25.72 -32.58
N ALA A 353 -2.00 26.37 -31.94
CA ALA A 353 -1.01 25.69 -31.13
C ALA A 353 -1.63 25.00 -29.89
N LEU A 354 -2.63 25.63 -29.26
CA LEU A 354 -3.38 25.02 -28.15
C LEU A 354 -4.22 23.83 -28.64
N GLN A 355 -4.84 23.94 -29.81
CA GLN A 355 -5.63 22.86 -30.40
C GLN A 355 -4.76 21.65 -30.76
N GLN A 356 -3.59 21.87 -31.37
CA GLN A 356 -2.64 20.79 -31.64
C GLN A 356 -2.14 20.11 -30.36
N ARG A 357 -1.88 20.89 -29.30
CA ARG A 357 -1.50 20.32 -27.99
C ARG A 357 -2.61 19.50 -27.36
N PHE A 358 -3.87 19.91 -27.53
CA PHE A 358 -5.03 19.18 -27.07
C PHE A 358 -5.17 17.84 -27.81
N GLU A 359 -5.12 17.85 -29.14
CA GLU A 359 -5.18 16.63 -29.96
C GLU A 359 -4.03 15.66 -29.62
N GLN A 360 -2.81 16.15 -29.43
CA GLN A 360 -1.69 15.33 -28.99
C GLN A 360 -1.88 14.76 -27.57
N ALA A 361 -2.54 15.50 -26.68
CA ALA A 361 -2.84 15.03 -25.34
C ALA A 361 -3.93 13.95 -25.35
N GLU A 362 -4.96 14.11 -26.20
CA GLU A 362 -6.00 13.09 -26.40
C GLU A 362 -5.41 11.79 -26.98
N GLN A 363 -4.59 11.88 -28.03
CA GLN A 363 -3.92 10.71 -28.60
C GLN A 363 -3.07 9.97 -27.56
N LYS A 364 -2.34 10.70 -26.70
CA LYS A 364 -1.56 10.09 -25.61
C LYS A 364 -2.46 9.45 -24.56
N LEU A 365 -3.60 10.07 -24.23
CA LEU A 365 -4.57 9.51 -23.29
C LEU A 365 -5.17 8.21 -23.83
N ASP A 366 -5.49 8.15 -25.12
CA ASP A 366 -6.05 6.94 -25.73
C ASP A 366 -5.02 5.81 -25.79
N LEU A 367 -3.76 6.10 -26.18
CA LEU A 367 -2.67 5.11 -26.11
C LEU A 367 -2.45 4.59 -24.68
N LEU A 368 -2.54 5.47 -23.66
CA LEU A 368 -2.43 5.08 -22.26
C LEU A 368 -3.63 4.26 -21.76
N ARG A 369 -4.82 4.48 -22.31
CA ARG A 369 -6.02 3.69 -22.02
C ARG A 369 -5.91 2.31 -22.63
N ASP A 370 -5.53 2.22 -23.90
CA ASP A 370 -5.40 0.95 -24.63
C ASP A 370 -4.31 0.09 -24.00
N SER A 371 -3.13 0.66 -23.73
CA SER A 371 -2.05 -0.07 -23.04
C SER A 371 -2.43 -0.50 -21.61
N ASN A 372 -3.22 0.29 -20.87
CA ASN A 372 -3.75 -0.15 -19.58
C ASN A 372 -4.74 -1.32 -19.72
N LEU A 373 -5.58 -1.29 -20.75
CA LEU A 373 -6.56 -2.33 -21.00
C LEU A 373 -5.86 -3.63 -21.38
N GLU A 374 -4.90 -3.58 -22.31
CA GLU A 374 -4.07 -4.72 -22.70
C GLU A 374 -3.29 -5.30 -21.51
N PHE A 375 -2.68 -4.43 -20.69
CA PHE A 375 -1.97 -4.88 -19.48
C PHE A 375 -2.92 -5.55 -18.49
N ARG A 376 -4.12 -4.99 -18.28
CA ARG A 376 -5.13 -5.60 -17.39
C ARG A 376 -5.60 -6.94 -17.92
N GLU A 377 -5.86 -7.06 -19.21
CA GLU A 377 -6.26 -8.32 -19.83
C GLU A 377 -5.15 -9.37 -19.75
N ALA A 378 -3.89 -8.99 -19.97
CA ALA A 378 -2.74 -9.86 -19.82
C ALA A 378 -2.60 -10.37 -18.38
N VAL A 379 -2.68 -9.48 -17.38
CA VAL A 379 -2.62 -9.85 -15.96
C VAL A 379 -3.78 -10.77 -15.57
N ILE A 380 -5.00 -10.51 -16.07
CA ILE A 380 -6.16 -11.37 -15.81
C ILE A 380 -5.98 -12.74 -16.49
N ALA A 381 -5.44 -12.78 -17.71
CA ALA A 381 -5.17 -14.02 -18.43
C ALA A 381 -4.10 -14.86 -17.71
N GLU A 382 -2.98 -14.26 -17.32
CA GLU A 382 -1.93 -14.91 -16.53
C GLU A 382 -2.49 -15.46 -15.22
N ALA A 383 -3.24 -14.64 -14.46
CA ALA A 383 -3.87 -15.09 -13.21
C ALA A 383 -4.85 -16.26 -13.43
N ARG A 384 -5.62 -16.27 -14.53
CA ARG A 384 -6.49 -17.41 -14.89
C ARG A 384 -5.68 -18.67 -15.18
N THR A 385 -4.60 -18.57 -15.96
CA THR A 385 -3.75 -19.72 -16.25
C THR A 385 -3.09 -20.29 -14.98
N GLU A 386 -2.67 -19.43 -14.05
CA GLU A 386 -2.14 -19.86 -12.76
C GLU A 386 -3.20 -20.55 -11.90
N VAL A 387 -4.42 -20.01 -11.84
CA VAL A 387 -5.55 -20.60 -11.12
C VAL A 387 -5.90 -21.98 -11.68
N ASP A 388 -5.95 -22.13 -13.01
CA ASP A 388 -6.26 -23.40 -13.65
C ASP A 388 -5.14 -24.43 -13.43
N ALA A 389 -3.86 -24.02 -13.49
CA ALA A 389 -2.73 -24.88 -13.16
C ALA A 389 -2.74 -25.31 -11.67
N LEU A 390 -3.16 -24.43 -10.76
CA LEU A 390 -3.34 -24.79 -9.34
C LEU A 390 -4.51 -25.74 -9.11
N ARG A 391 -5.62 -25.56 -9.84
CA ARG A 391 -6.78 -26.47 -9.79
C ARG A 391 -6.41 -27.86 -10.30
N GLU A 392 -5.65 -27.96 -11.39
CA GLU A 392 -5.18 -29.24 -11.91
C GLU A 392 -4.28 -29.96 -10.91
N LYS A 393 -3.32 -29.24 -10.30
CA LYS A 393 -2.48 -29.78 -9.21
C LYS A 393 -3.31 -30.24 -8.01
N LEU A 394 -4.34 -29.50 -7.63
CA LEU A 394 -5.24 -29.88 -6.54
C LEU A 394 -5.99 -31.18 -6.89
N GLY A 395 -6.52 -31.28 -8.11
CA GLY A 395 -7.19 -32.49 -8.61
C GLY A 395 -6.26 -33.72 -8.63
N GLN A 396 -5.00 -33.56 -9.05
CA GLN A 396 -4.00 -34.62 -8.96
C GLN A 396 -3.76 -35.07 -7.52
N LYS A 397 -3.67 -34.12 -6.56
CA LYS A 397 -3.52 -34.44 -5.14
C LYS A 397 -4.75 -35.13 -4.55
N ASP A 398 -5.95 -34.79 -4.97
CA ASP A 398 -7.18 -35.47 -4.54
C ASP A 398 -7.22 -36.93 -5.03
N VAL A 399 -6.78 -37.18 -6.28
CA VAL A 399 -6.62 -38.54 -6.82
C VAL A 399 -5.56 -39.32 -6.05
N ASP A 400 -4.42 -38.71 -5.74
CA ASP A 400 -3.38 -39.33 -4.91
C ASP A 400 -3.88 -39.65 -3.50
N LEU A 401 -4.63 -38.75 -2.86
CA LEU A 401 -5.23 -38.99 -1.55
C LEU A 401 -6.24 -40.14 -1.60
N ALA A 402 -7.06 -40.25 -2.65
CA ALA A 402 -7.96 -41.37 -2.84
C ALA A 402 -7.18 -42.69 -2.99
N ARG A 403 -6.10 -42.69 -3.76
CA ARG A 403 -5.20 -43.85 -3.92
C ARG A 403 -4.54 -44.25 -2.60
N LEU A 404 -4.01 -43.30 -1.83
CA LEU A 404 -3.40 -43.56 -0.52
C LEU A 404 -4.41 -44.10 0.50
N ARG A 405 -5.67 -43.62 0.46
CA ARG A 405 -6.75 -44.18 1.27
C ARG A 405 -7.05 -45.63 0.89
N GLY A 406 -7.15 -45.93 -0.40
CA GLY A 406 -7.30 -47.31 -0.89
C GLY A 406 -6.18 -48.22 -0.40
N GLN A 407 -4.92 -47.79 -0.56
CA GLN A 407 -3.76 -48.54 -0.07
C GLN A 407 -3.77 -48.74 1.45
N ARG A 408 -4.15 -47.72 2.23
CA ARG A 408 -4.31 -47.84 3.69
C ARG A 408 -5.34 -48.91 4.03
N ASP A 409 -6.47 -48.93 3.33
CA ASP A 409 -7.56 -49.87 3.62
C ASP A 409 -7.17 -51.30 3.26
N GLU A 410 -6.44 -51.49 2.15
CA GLU A 410 -5.81 -52.77 1.80
C GLU A 410 -4.81 -53.24 2.87
N LEU A 411 -3.92 -52.37 3.34
CA LEU A 411 -2.95 -52.70 4.39
C LEU A 411 -3.61 -53.05 5.71
N ASN A 412 -4.70 -52.35 6.06
CA ASN A 412 -5.47 -52.66 7.27
C ASN A 412 -6.14 -54.04 7.15
N ALA A 413 -6.71 -54.38 6.00
CA ALA A 413 -7.27 -55.71 5.75
C ALA A 413 -6.19 -56.79 5.91
N GLU A 414 -5.00 -56.59 5.34
CA GLU A 414 -3.88 -57.53 5.47
C GLU A 414 -3.38 -57.69 6.90
N LEU A 415 -3.32 -56.60 7.68
CA LEU A 415 -2.98 -56.66 9.10
C LEU A 415 -4.01 -57.47 9.89
N THR A 416 -5.30 -57.31 9.59
CA THR A 416 -6.35 -58.10 10.25
C THR A 416 -6.23 -59.59 9.91
N GLU A 417 -5.96 -59.94 8.65
CA GLU A 417 -5.73 -61.32 8.25
C GLU A 417 -4.49 -61.92 8.93
N ARG A 418 -3.37 -61.17 9.00
CA ARG A 418 -2.15 -61.62 9.69
C ARG A 418 -2.41 -61.89 11.17
N ARG A 419 -3.17 -61.02 11.84
CA ARG A 419 -3.52 -61.21 13.26
C ARG A 419 -4.31 -62.50 13.48
N VAL A 420 -5.31 -62.78 12.64
CA VAL A 420 -6.07 -64.04 12.71
C VAL A 420 -5.14 -65.25 12.53
N ARG A 421 -4.23 -65.18 11.55
CA ARG A 421 -3.26 -66.27 11.32
C ARG A 421 -2.29 -66.49 12.47
N ASP A 422 -1.82 -65.42 13.12
CA ASP A 422 -0.94 -65.55 14.29
C ASP A 422 -1.69 -66.11 15.50
N THR A 423 -2.98 -65.82 15.66
CA THR A 423 -3.79 -66.48 16.70
C THR A 423 -3.93 -67.99 16.46
N ASP A 424 -4.05 -68.42 15.22
CA ASP A 424 -4.10 -69.86 14.90
C ASP A 424 -2.74 -70.53 15.13
N LYS A 425 -1.60 -69.87 14.81
CA LYS A 425 -0.27 -70.41 15.15
C LYS A 425 -0.09 -70.62 16.64
N MET A 426 -0.55 -69.69 17.47
CA MET A 426 -0.46 -69.82 18.92
C MET A 426 -1.25 -71.04 19.41
N ARG A 427 -2.46 -71.26 18.88
CA ARG A 427 -3.24 -72.48 19.18
C ARG A 427 -2.46 -73.76 18.83
N PHE A 428 -1.78 -73.80 17.69
CA PHE A 428 -0.96 -74.96 17.32
C PHE A 428 0.27 -75.16 18.22
N ALA A 429 0.87 -74.08 18.71
CA ALA A 429 1.97 -74.17 19.68
C ALA A 429 1.46 -74.76 21.00
N ASP A 430 0.31 -74.27 21.50
CA ASP A 430 -0.32 -74.78 22.72
C ASP A 430 -0.66 -76.28 22.58
N GLU A 431 -1.17 -76.71 21.43
CA GLU A 431 -1.44 -78.12 21.14
C GLU A 431 -0.16 -78.96 21.13
N MET A 432 0.95 -78.46 20.57
CA MET A 432 2.24 -79.15 20.55
C MET A 432 2.86 -79.30 21.94
N GLU A 433 2.75 -78.28 22.78
CA GLU A 433 3.20 -78.33 24.17
C GLU A 433 2.46 -79.42 24.95
N GLN A 434 1.13 -79.49 24.79
CA GLN A 434 0.32 -80.55 25.43
C GLN A 434 0.75 -81.96 25.00
N LEU A 435 1.23 -82.12 23.77
CA LEU A 435 1.67 -83.42 23.24
C LEU A 435 3.05 -83.80 23.73
N CYS A 436 3.94 -82.83 23.89
CA CYS A 436 5.24 -83.06 24.52
C CYS A 436 5.04 -83.49 25.97
N ALA A 437 4.16 -82.82 26.73
CA ALA A 437 3.82 -83.21 28.10
C ALA A 437 3.30 -84.65 28.19
N LYS A 438 2.36 -85.05 27.32
CA LYS A 438 1.85 -86.43 27.27
C LYS A 438 2.92 -87.46 26.91
N ARG A 439 3.87 -87.12 26.04
CA ARG A 439 5.01 -87.99 25.71
C ARG A 439 5.96 -88.16 26.89
N GLU A 440 6.24 -87.08 27.62
CA GLU A 440 7.04 -87.12 28.86
C GLU A 440 6.40 -88.01 29.92
N GLU A 441 5.08 -87.89 30.12
CA GLU A 441 4.32 -88.78 31.00
C GLU A 441 4.47 -90.25 30.57
N ARG A 442 4.34 -90.56 29.29
CA ARG A 442 4.53 -91.93 28.76
C ARG A 442 5.94 -92.47 29.03
N ILE A 443 6.97 -91.66 28.83
CA ILE A 443 8.36 -92.04 29.11
C ILE A 443 8.53 -92.35 30.60
N SER A 444 7.91 -91.56 31.49
CA SER A 444 7.95 -91.80 32.94
C SER A 444 7.35 -93.17 33.31
N PHE A 445 6.24 -93.56 32.68
CA PHE A 445 5.63 -94.88 32.87
C PHE A 445 6.54 -96.01 32.38
N LEU A 446 7.13 -95.89 31.18
CA LEU A 446 8.05 -96.89 30.65
C LEU A 446 9.29 -97.06 31.54
N CYS A 447 9.83 -95.97 32.09
CA CYS A 447 10.94 -96.04 33.06
C CYS A 447 10.54 -96.83 34.32
N SER A 448 9.31 -96.62 34.83
CA SER A 448 8.79 -97.39 35.96
C SER A 448 8.64 -98.89 35.65
N GLU A 449 8.27 -99.23 34.42
CA GLU A 449 8.16 -100.61 33.95
C GLU A 449 9.52 -101.29 33.85
N VAL A 450 10.52 -100.61 33.27
CA VAL A 450 11.90 -101.11 33.20
C VAL A 450 12.47 -101.31 34.60
N ARG A 451 12.22 -100.39 35.54
CA ARG A 451 12.62 -100.54 36.95
C ARG A 451 12.04 -101.81 37.56
N ARG A 452 10.75 -102.07 37.33
CA ARG A 452 10.05 -103.28 37.81
C ARG A 452 10.66 -104.56 37.22
N LEU A 453 10.91 -104.60 35.91
CA LEU A 453 11.52 -105.76 35.23
C LEU A 453 12.94 -106.04 35.74
N LYS A 454 13.78 -105.00 35.85
CA LYS A 454 15.12 -105.11 36.45
C LYS A 454 15.04 -105.63 37.89
N SER A 455 14.04 -105.21 38.67
CA SER A 455 13.82 -105.69 40.04
C SER A 455 13.38 -107.16 40.10
N LYS A 456 12.55 -107.63 39.17
CA LYS A 456 12.16 -109.05 39.06
C LYS A 456 13.37 -109.94 38.74
N LEU A 457 14.22 -109.51 37.81
CA LEU A 457 15.45 -110.23 37.47
C LEU A 457 16.41 -110.29 38.68
N ALA A 458 16.61 -109.16 39.37
CA ALA A 458 17.43 -109.09 40.58
C ALA A 458 16.95 -110.06 41.67
N ALA A 459 15.63 -110.20 41.85
CA ALA A 459 15.04 -111.14 42.80
C ALA A 459 15.25 -112.61 42.41
N LYS A 460 15.12 -112.96 41.12
CA LYS A 460 15.35 -114.32 40.61
C LYS A 460 16.82 -114.75 40.76
N ASP A 461 17.74 -113.82 40.57
CA ASP A 461 19.18 -114.06 40.68
C ASP A 461 19.68 -114.02 42.15
N GLY A 462 18.80 -113.75 43.12
CA GLY A 462 19.16 -113.62 44.54
C GLY A 462 20.02 -112.39 44.86
N ALA A 463 20.03 -111.38 43.98
CA ALA A 463 20.87 -110.19 44.08
C ALA A 463 20.21 -109.08 44.92
N GLU A 464 20.15 -109.28 46.25
CA GLU A 464 19.50 -108.35 47.20
C GLU A 464 20.02 -106.90 47.12
N GLY A 465 21.34 -106.72 46.92
CA GLY A 465 21.95 -105.39 46.82
C GLY A 465 21.52 -104.61 45.57
N TYR A 466 21.34 -105.29 44.43
CA TYR A 466 20.91 -104.66 43.18
C TYR A 466 19.43 -104.27 43.25
N LEU A 467 18.63 -105.07 43.95
CA LEU A 467 17.23 -104.78 44.22
C LEU A 467 17.08 -103.53 45.12
N ALA A 468 17.91 -103.38 46.16
CA ALA A 468 17.94 -102.17 46.98
C ALA A 468 18.34 -100.92 46.17
N PHE A 469 19.34 -101.05 45.29
CA PHE A 469 19.76 -99.95 44.40
C PHE A 469 18.65 -99.51 43.43
N LEU A 470 17.86 -100.44 42.88
CA LEU A 470 16.76 -100.11 41.97
C LEU A 470 15.55 -99.46 42.65
N LYS A 471 15.38 -99.65 43.97
CA LYS A 471 14.31 -99.01 44.76
C LYS A 471 14.59 -97.52 44.98
N ASP A 472 15.82 -97.18 45.34
CA ASP A 472 16.20 -95.81 45.73
C ASP A 472 16.92 -95.03 44.59
N GLY A 473 17.39 -95.73 43.56
CA GLY A 473 18.23 -95.18 42.49
C GLY A 473 17.54 -94.95 41.13
N PRO A 474 18.25 -94.27 40.20
CA PRO A 474 17.81 -94.11 38.82
C PRO A 474 17.81 -95.46 38.08
N VAL A 475 16.83 -95.65 37.18
CA VAL A 475 16.62 -96.92 36.46
C VAL A 475 17.82 -97.32 35.61
N ASP A 476 18.56 -96.35 35.09
CA ASP A 476 19.78 -96.51 34.29
C ASP A 476 21.06 -96.13 35.05
N GLY A 477 21.01 -96.17 36.39
CA GLY A 477 22.18 -95.99 37.23
C GLY A 477 23.16 -97.15 37.09
N ASP A 478 24.45 -96.84 37.16
CA ASP A 478 25.54 -97.82 37.06
C ASP A 478 25.76 -98.48 38.44
N TYR A 479 25.14 -99.64 38.65
CA TYR A 479 25.17 -100.34 39.94
C TYR A 479 26.59 -100.69 40.40
N VAL A 480 27.50 -100.95 39.45
CA VAL A 480 28.90 -101.28 39.75
C VAL A 480 29.61 -100.09 40.39
N LYS A 481 29.39 -98.87 39.88
CA LYS A 481 29.95 -97.66 40.48
C LYS A 481 29.39 -97.37 41.87
N ALA A 482 28.10 -97.59 42.07
CA ALA A 482 27.49 -97.46 43.39
C ALA A 482 28.06 -98.46 44.41
N LEU A 483 28.34 -99.69 43.97
CA LEU A 483 29.03 -100.69 44.78
C LEU A 483 30.50 -100.34 45.02
N GLU A 484 31.22 -99.79 44.04
CA GLU A 484 32.60 -99.33 44.20
C GLU A 484 32.69 -98.23 45.27
N GLU A 485 31.76 -97.28 45.27
CA GLU A 485 31.67 -96.23 46.30
C GLU A 485 31.32 -96.81 47.69
N GLN A 486 30.41 -97.78 47.76
CA GLN A 486 30.08 -98.49 49.00
C GLN A 486 31.26 -99.35 49.52
N LEU A 487 32.02 -99.97 48.63
CA LEU A 487 33.23 -100.72 48.98
C LEU A 487 34.35 -99.80 49.44
N GLN A 488 34.49 -98.62 48.84
CA GLN A 488 35.46 -97.62 49.29
C GLN A 488 35.15 -97.17 50.72
N THR A 489 33.90 -96.78 50.99
CA THR A 489 33.46 -96.31 52.31
C THR A 489 33.56 -97.40 53.40
N THR A 490 33.21 -98.64 53.08
CA THR A 490 33.38 -99.77 54.01
C THR A 490 34.85 -100.14 54.20
N ARG A 491 35.70 -100.03 53.17
CA ARG A 491 37.15 -100.22 53.30
C ARG A 491 37.76 -99.15 54.21
N ASP A 492 37.30 -97.91 54.12
CA ASP A 492 37.69 -96.83 55.01
C ASP A 492 37.24 -97.13 56.45
N GLN A 493 36.01 -97.62 56.65
CA GLN A 493 35.52 -98.06 57.97
C GLN A 493 36.31 -99.25 58.53
N VAL A 494 36.60 -100.28 57.73
CA VAL A 494 37.42 -101.43 58.15
C VAL A 494 38.84 -100.96 58.45
N SER A 495 39.43 -100.04 57.69
CA SER A 495 40.74 -99.48 58.02
C SER A 495 40.74 -98.78 59.39
N SER A 496 39.67 -98.03 59.70
CA SER A 496 39.49 -97.40 61.02
C SER A 496 39.26 -98.41 62.15
N LEU A 497 38.49 -99.48 61.90
CA LEU A 497 38.25 -100.55 62.87
C LEU A 497 39.48 -101.45 63.05
N THR A 498 40.31 -101.60 62.01
CA THR A 498 41.58 -102.34 62.09
C THR A 498 42.63 -101.54 62.84
N GLU A 499 42.62 -100.20 62.73
CA GLU A 499 43.35 -99.33 63.65
C GLU A 499 42.84 -99.47 65.10
N GLN A 500 41.52 -99.62 65.31
CA GLN A 500 40.95 -99.87 66.65
C GLN A 500 41.27 -101.27 67.20
N LEU A 501 41.31 -102.31 66.37
CA LEU A 501 41.64 -103.69 66.76
C LEU A 501 43.14 -103.91 66.99
N LYS A 502 44.01 -103.20 66.26
CA LYS A 502 45.45 -103.15 66.58
C LYS A 502 45.73 -102.50 67.94
N ASN A 503 44.80 -101.70 68.46
CA ASN A 503 44.88 -101.13 69.80
C ASN A 503 44.27 -102.05 70.90
N ALA A 504 43.74 -103.24 70.55
CA ALA A 504 42.97 -104.09 71.46
C ALA A 504 43.39 -105.58 71.49
N SER A 505 44.64 -105.92 71.14
CA SER A 505 45.16 -107.30 71.27
C SER A 505 46.49 -107.39 72.03
N GLU A 506 46.41 -107.15 73.34
CA GLU A 506 47.20 -107.81 74.38
C GLU A 506 46.19 -108.40 75.39
N GLY A 507 46.22 -109.73 75.64
CA GLY A 507 45.39 -110.34 76.69
C GLY A 507 44.95 -111.78 76.39
N GLU A 508 45.37 -112.70 77.25
CA GLU A 508 45.39 -114.16 77.10
C GLU A 508 44.07 -114.92 77.38
N ALA A 509 44.00 -116.12 76.76
CA ALA A 509 43.70 -117.48 77.26
C ALA A 509 42.59 -117.84 78.30
N ALA A 510 42.04 -119.05 78.01
CA ALA A 510 41.65 -120.17 78.90
C ALA A 510 40.17 -120.31 79.35
N ALA A 511 39.55 -121.46 79.04
CA ALA A 511 39.51 -122.65 79.91
C ALA A 511 38.42 -123.67 79.48
N ALA A 512 38.71 -124.95 79.74
CA ALA A 512 37.85 -126.12 79.54
C ALA A 512 37.48 -126.78 80.89
N ALA A 513 36.34 -127.49 80.98
CA ALA A 513 36.11 -128.78 81.69
C ALA A 513 34.64 -129.00 82.15
N SER A 514 34.05 -130.17 81.85
CA SER A 514 33.36 -131.06 82.81
C SER A 514 32.63 -132.20 82.08
N ASP A 515 33.27 -133.37 82.05
CA ASP A 515 32.79 -134.59 81.41
C ASP A 515 33.13 -135.73 82.39
N THR A 516 32.12 -136.41 82.98
CA THR A 516 32.23 -137.70 83.74
C THR A 516 30.99 -138.06 84.60
N ALA A 517 29.82 -137.47 84.39
CA ALA A 517 28.56 -137.90 85.07
C ALA A 517 27.57 -138.65 84.15
N ILE A 518 27.78 -138.63 82.82
CA ILE A 518 26.80 -139.08 81.80
C ILE A 518 26.93 -140.58 81.44
N ARG A 519 27.99 -141.27 81.89
CA ARG A 519 28.30 -142.63 81.42
C ARG A 519 27.50 -143.76 82.09
N THR A 520 26.86 -143.52 83.23
CA THR A 520 26.20 -144.59 84.01
C THR A 520 24.70 -144.70 83.74
N GLU A 521 24.06 -143.67 83.18
CA GLU A 521 22.65 -143.71 82.75
C GLU A 521 22.48 -144.30 81.33
N LEU A 522 23.57 -144.37 80.58
CA LEU A 522 23.60 -144.81 79.18
C LEU A 522 23.50 -146.35 79.03
N GLU A 523 23.86 -147.13 80.05
CA GLU A 523 23.81 -148.60 80.00
C GLU A 523 22.42 -149.19 80.24
N SER A 524 21.55 -148.49 80.98
CA SER A 524 20.18 -148.97 81.26
C SER A 524 19.21 -148.65 80.12
N ALA A 525 19.42 -147.54 79.40
CA ALA A 525 18.69 -147.17 78.20
C ALA A 525 18.98 -148.11 77.00
N ARG A 526 20.22 -148.64 76.91
CA ARG A 526 20.64 -149.58 75.85
C ARG A 526 19.84 -150.89 75.84
N ARG A 527 19.41 -151.38 77.01
CA ARG A 527 18.65 -152.65 77.08
C ARG A 527 17.21 -152.52 76.57
N ARG A 528 16.59 -151.34 76.69
CA ARG A 528 15.23 -151.08 76.15
C ARG A 528 15.26 -150.77 74.65
N LEU A 529 16.36 -150.19 74.15
CA LEU A 529 16.57 -149.98 72.71
C LEU A 529 16.69 -151.30 71.92
N ALA A 530 17.35 -152.33 72.46
CA ALA A 530 17.53 -153.61 71.78
C ALA A 530 16.21 -154.35 71.45
N GLU A 531 15.15 -154.13 72.21
CA GLU A 531 13.84 -154.78 72.01
C GLU A 531 13.01 -154.06 70.92
N TYR A 532 13.07 -152.73 70.87
CA TYR A 532 12.46 -151.92 69.82
C TYR A 532 13.25 -151.96 68.50
N GLU A 533 14.57 -152.19 68.56
CA GLU A 533 15.43 -152.33 67.38
C GLU A 533 15.09 -153.58 66.52
N ARG A 534 14.49 -154.61 67.12
CA ARG A 534 14.11 -155.85 66.43
C ARG A 534 12.82 -155.72 65.58
N ILE A 535 12.00 -154.71 65.84
CA ILE A 535 10.68 -154.52 65.18
C ILE A 535 10.64 -153.24 64.35
N LEU A 536 11.34 -152.17 64.77
CA LEU A 536 11.33 -150.85 64.09
C LEU A 536 12.73 -150.25 63.93
N GLY A 537 13.78 -150.99 64.25
CA GLY A 537 15.17 -150.53 64.16
C GLY A 537 15.86 -150.87 62.85
N PRO A 538 17.17 -150.59 62.76
CA PRO A 538 17.95 -150.72 61.54
C PRO A 538 18.07 -152.16 60.98
N ASN A 539 17.46 -153.17 61.59
CA ASN A 539 17.35 -154.55 61.07
C ASN A 539 15.91 -154.93 60.66
N ALA A 540 15.03 -153.96 60.41
CA ALA A 540 13.81 -154.18 59.62
C ALA A 540 14.17 -154.70 58.21
N SER A 541 13.31 -155.53 57.60
CA SER A 541 13.63 -156.16 56.31
C SER A 541 14.05 -155.09 55.27
N PRO A 542 15.09 -155.38 54.46
CA PRO A 542 15.69 -154.39 53.55
C PRO A 542 14.65 -153.70 52.64
N ASP A 543 13.60 -154.42 52.26
CA ASP A 543 12.53 -153.95 51.37
C ASP A 543 11.73 -152.76 51.94
N VAL A 544 11.53 -152.67 53.26
CA VAL A 544 10.67 -151.62 53.86
C VAL A 544 11.38 -150.27 53.95
N LYS A 545 12.69 -150.27 54.22
CA LYS A 545 13.48 -149.03 54.26
C LYS A 545 13.68 -148.43 52.88
N GLU A 546 14.00 -149.27 51.89
CA GLU A 546 14.19 -148.82 50.52
C GLU A 546 12.89 -148.27 49.92
N LEU A 547 11.74 -148.86 50.27
CA LEU A 547 10.43 -148.31 49.89
C LEU A 547 10.12 -146.98 50.60
N ALA A 548 10.42 -146.84 51.89
CA ALA A 548 10.18 -145.59 52.62
C ALA A 548 11.05 -144.42 52.09
N GLU A 549 12.35 -144.66 51.87
CA GLU A 549 13.25 -143.65 51.30
C GLU A 549 12.85 -143.28 49.87
N ARG A 550 12.45 -144.24 49.04
CA ARG A 550 11.92 -143.95 47.69
C ARG A 550 10.61 -143.16 47.73
N LEU A 551 9.74 -143.41 48.71
CA LEU A 551 8.45 -142.74 48.83
C LEU A 551 8.62 -141.31 49.35
N GLU A 552 9.56 -141.06 50.26
CA GLU A 552 9.97 -139.71 50.67
C GLU A 552 10.63 -138.94 49.52
N GLN A 553 11.57 -139.55 48.80
CA GLN A 553 12.20 -138.94 47.62
C GLN A 553 11.16 -138.61 46.54
N GLN A 554 10.19 -139.49 46.28
CA GLN A 554 9.11 -139.22 45.34
C GLN A 554 8.12 -138.15 45.85
N ALA A 555 7.85 -138.10 47.15
CA ALA A 555 6.99 -137.07 47.74
C ALA A 555 7.65 -135.68 47.70
N GLU A 556 8.96 -135.60 47.94
CA GLU A 556 9.74 -134.37 47.80
C GLU A 556 9.84 -133.92 46.34
N ALA A 557 10.11 -134.86 45.43
CA ALA A 557 10.13 -134.57 43.99
C ALA A 557 8.76 -134.09 43.50
N ARG A 558 7.67 -134.70 43.96
CA ARG A 558 6.30 -134.30 43.62
C ARG A 558 5.96 -132.91 44.16
N LYS A 559 6.33 -132.59 45.40
CA LYS A 559 6.12 -131.23 45.95
C LYS A 559 6.91 -130.17 45.19
N LYS A 560 8.15 -130.47 44.78
CA LYS A 560 8.95 -129.57 43.94
C LYS A 560 8.26 -129.33 42.59
N LEU A 561 7.82 -130.39 41.92
CA LEU A 561 7.11 -130.30 40.65
C LEU A 561 5.76 -129.56 40.75
N GLU A 562 4.99 -129.76 41.82
CA GLU A 562 3.73 -129.05 42.05
C GLU A 562 3.97 -127.54 42.27
N LEU A 563 5.07 -127.17 42.93
CA LEU A 563 5.45 -125.77 43.14
C LEU A 563 5.98 -125.11 41.86
N GLU A 564 6.79 -125.84 41.07
CA GLU A 564 7.27 -125.41 39.74
C GLU A 564 6.10 -125.22 38.76
N LEU A 565 5.11 -126.11 38.80
CA LEU A 565 3.91 -126.02 37.96
C LEU A 565 3.06 -124.79 38.33
N ALA A 566 2.83 -124.56 39.63
CA ALA A 566 2.08 -123.40 40.10
C ALA A 566 2.76 -122.07 39.73
N GLU A 567 4.09 -121.98 39.88
CA GLU A 567 4.84 -120.80 39.44
C GLU A 567 4.76 -120.60 37.92
N ALA A 568 4.85 -121.67 37.13
CA ALA A 568 4.71 -121.60 35.68
C ALA A 568 3.30 -121.13 35.25
N GLU A 569 2.25 -121.58 35.93
CA GLU A 569 0.87 -121.15 35.69
C GLU A 569 0.65 -119.67 36.06
N GLU A 570 1.18 -119.20 37.19
CA GLU A 570 1.12 -117.78 37.56
C GLU A 570 1.93 -116.91 36.61
N ALA A 571 3.11 -117.37 36.19
CA ALA A 571 3.97 -116.65 35.25
C ALA A 571 3.32 -116.54 33.86
N THR A 572 2.69 -117.60 33.36
CA THR A 572 1.99 -117.56 32.05
C THR A 572 0.78 -116.64 32.09
N ASN A 573 -0.01 -116.66 33.16
CA ASN A 573 -1.13 -115.74 33.34
C ASN A 573 -0.67 -114.27 33.41
N ALA A 574 0.44 -113.98 34.11
CA ALA A 574 1.02 -112.65 34.13
C ALA A 574 1.51 -112.21 32.73
N LEU A 575 2.11 -113.12 31.96
CA LEU A 575 2.54 -112.83 30.58
C LEU A 575 1.36 -112.50 29.66
N TYR A 576 0.21 -113.18 29.80
CA TYR A 576 -0.98 -112.85 29.01
C TYR A 576 -1.52 -111.45 29.34
N GLN A 577 -1.56 -111.08 30.62
CA GLN A 577 -1.96 -109.72 31.02
C GLN A 577 -0.99 -108.65 30.53
N GLU A 578 0.32 -108.94 30.57
CA GLU A 578 1.35 -108.05 30.06
C GLU A 578 1.27 -107.90 28.54
N LEU A 579 1.03 -108.99 27.79
CA LEU A 579 0.80 -108.95 26.34
C LEU A 579 -0.45 -108.14 25.97
N GLU A 580 -1.55 -108.29 26.70
CA GLU A 580 -2.75 -107.48 26.49
C GLU A 580 -2.52 -106.00 26.79
N GLY A 581 -1.80 -105.69 27.89
CA GLY A 581 -1.43 -104.33 28.24
C GLY A 581 -0.52 -103.70 27.19
N VAL A 582 0.50 -104.42 26.75
CA VAL A 582 1.44 -103.98 25.70
C VAL A 582 0.71 -103.76 24.37
N ASN A 583 -0.20 -104.66 23.98
CA ASN A 583 -0.98 -104.49 22.75
C ASN A 583 -1.88 -103.26 22.80
N LYS A 584 -2.61 -103.03 23.90
CA LYS A 584 -3.43 -101.81 24.07
C LYS A 584 -2.58 -100.55 23.96
N LEU A 585 -1.43 -100.54 24.65
CA LEU A 585 -0.51 -99.42 24.63
C LEU A 585 0.13 -99.20 23.24
N TRP A 586 0.37 -100.25 22.47
CA TRP A 586 0.84 -100.15 21.08
C TRP A 586 -0.23 -99.61 20.14
N GLU A 587 -1.48 -100.04 20.28
CA GLU A 587 -2.59 -99.53 19.48
C GLU A 587 -2.85 -98.04 19.77
N GLU A 588 -2.82 -97.64 21.05
CA GLU A 588 -2.91 -96.24 21.46
C GLU A 588 -1.71 -95.43 20.95
N LEU A 589 -0.50 -96.00 21.02
CA LEU A 589 0.70 -95.36 20.48
C LEU A 589 0.62 -95.18 18.96
N ASP A 590 0.16 -96.18 18.22
CA ASP A 590 0.02 -96.10 16.76
C ASP A 590 -1.06 -95.07 16.35
N GLN A 591 -2.18 -95.02 17.06
CA GLN A 591 -3.22 -94.00 16.84
C GLN A 591 -2.70 -92.59 17.15
N THR A 592 -1.96 -92.42 18.24
CA THR A 592 -1.35 -91.13 18.58
C THR A 592 -0.24 -90.74 17.60
N LEU A 593 0.58 -91.67 17.15
CA LEU A 593 1.60 -91.43 16.12
C LEU A 593 0.97 -91.00 14.80
N LYS A 594 -0.08 -91.69 14.34
CA LYS A 594 -0.79 -91.33 13.11
C LYS A 594 -1.39 -89.93 13.19
N THR A 595 -2.10 -89.60 14.27
CA THR A 595 -2.65 -88.25 14.46
C THR A 595 -1.55 -87.19 14.49
N LYS A 596 -0.44 -87.42 15.19
CA LYS A 596 0.71 -86.49 15.21
C LYS A 596 1.33 -86.28 13.82
N ILE A 597 1.48 -87.35 13.02
CA ILE A 597 2.06 -87.24 11.68
C ILE A 597 1.18 -86.37 10.78
N PHE A 598 -0.14 -86.52 10.85
CA PHE A 598 -1.07 -85.68 10.08
C PHE A 598 -1.06 -84.23 10.58
N GLU A 599 -1.05 -84.00 11.89
CA GLU A 599 -0.94 -82.64 12.45
C GLU A 599 0.38 -81.95 12.10
N LEU A 600 1.51 -82.67 12.13
CA LEU A 600 2.81 -82.15 11.72
C LEU A 600 2.80 -81.75 10.25
N LYS A 601 2.27 -82.61 9.37
CA LYS A 601 2.11 -82.30 7.95
C LYS A 601 1.25 -81.05 7.73
N ASP A 602 0.14 -80.93 8.44
CA ASP A 602 -0.73 -79.75 8.34
C ASP A 602 -0.04 -78.49 8.88
N SER A 603 0.77 -78.62 9.94
CA SER A 603 1.55 -77.52 10.50
C SER A 603 2.65 -77.04 9.55
N GLU A 604 3.33 -77.94 8.84
CA GLU A 604 4.33 -77.60 7.83
C GLU A 604 3.69 -76.88 6.64
N LEU A 605 2.54 -77.37 6.16
CA LEU A 605 1.78 -76.70 5.10
C LEU A 605 1.31 -75.30 5.52
N ARG A 606 0.88 -75.15 6.78
CA ARG A 606 0.54 -73.84 7.36
C ARG A 606 1.75 -72.92 7.43
N MET A 607 2.89 -73.40 7.93
CA MET A 607 4.14 -72.64 8.00
C MET A 607 4.62 -72.18 6.62
N GLN A 608 4.51 -73.02 5.60
CA GLN A 608 4.83 -72.64 4.22
C GLN A 608 3.91 -71.52 3.70
N ARG A 609 2.59 -71.64 3.90
CA ARG A 609 1.64 -70.57 3.53
C ARG A 609 1.97 -69.25 4.21
N LEU A 610 2.22 -69.30 5.52
CA LEU A 610 2.53 -68.12 6.33
C LEU A 610 3.85 -67.47 5.93
N SER A 611 4.84 -68.26 5.51
CA SER A 611 6.09 -67.75 4.94
C SER A 611 5.83 -66.97 3.64
N THR A 612 5.00 -67.50 2.74
CA THR A 612 4.67 -66.79 1.49
C THR A 612 3.89 -65.50 1.72
N GLU A 613 2.97 -65.48 2.68
CA GLU A 613 2.21 -64.29 3.05
C GLU A 613 3.05 -63.26 3.80
N LYS A 614 4.03 -63.72 4.60
CA LYS A 614 5.05 -62.86 5.18
C LYS A 614 5.82 -62.14 4.08
N ALA A 615 6.38 -62.89 3.12
CA ALA A 615 7.10 -62.32 1.99
C ALA A 615 6.24 -61.33 1.17
N LYS A 616 4.96 -61.66 0.92
CA LYS A 616 4.03 -60.77 0.20
C LYS A 616 3.81 -59.45 0.93
N ALA A 617 3.52 -59.48 2.23
CA ALA A 617 3.26 -58.23 2.95
C ALA A 617 4.53 -57.48 3.38
N ASP A 618 5.70 -58.13 3.45
CA ASP A 618 6.98 -57.42 3.55
C ASP A 618 7.26 -56.63 2.26
N ASN A 619 7.01 -57.24 1.09
CA ASN A 619 7.11 -56.53 -0.19
C ASN A 619 6.15 -55.33 -0.28
N LYS A 620 4.90 -55.50 0.17
CA LYS A 620 3.92 -54.40 0.25
C LYS A 620 4.35 -53.31 1.23
N TYR A 621 4.88 -53.67 2.39
CA TYR A 621 5.39 -52.72 3.37
C TYR A 621 6.52 -51.84 2.79
N PHE A 622 7.51 -52.43 2.13
CA PHE A 622 8.59 -51.65 1.52
C PHE A 622 8.11 -50.76 0.36
N THR A 623 7.13 -51.24 -0.40
CA THR A 623 6.51 -50.44 -1.48
C THR A 623 5.72 -49.25 -0.89
N ALA A 624 4.97 -49.47 0.19
CA ALA A 624 4.25 -48.44 0.92
C ALA A 624 5.20 -47.43 1.58
N MET A 625 6.33 -47.88 2.16
CA MET A 625 7.33 -46.98 2.72
C MET A 625 7.96 -46.08 1.66
N ARG A 626 8.28 -46.59 0.47
CA ARG A 626 8.75 -45.75 -0.65
C ARG A 626 7.70 -44.74 -1.11
N SER A 627 6.43 -45.15 -1.17
CA SER A 627 5.31 -44.25 -1.50
C SER A 627 5.18 -43.13 -0.46
N LYS A 628 5.21 -43.48 0.84
CA LYS A 628 5.19 -42.53 1.95
C LYS A 628 6.36 -41.55 1.87
N GLU A 629 7.58 -42.03 1.64
CA GLU A 629 8.76 -41.18 1.47
C GLU A 629 8.61 -40.23 0.27
N GLY A 630 8.02 -40.70 -0.83
CA GLY A 630 7.65 -39.87 -1.98
C GLY A 630 6.67 -38.75 -1.62
N VAL A 631 5.57 -39.09 -0.93
CA VAL A 631 4.56 -38.12 -0.49
C VAL A 631 5.14 -37.11 0.52
N GLU A 632 6.00 -37.56 1.43
CA GLU A 632 6.69 -36.65 2.36
C GLU A 632 7.64 -35.69 1.65
N ALA A 633 8.35 -36.16 0.60
CA ALA A 633 9.20 -35.30 -0.21
C ALA A 633 8.37 -34.23 -0.96
N GLU A 634 7.22 -34.63 -1.52
CA GLU A 634 6.28 -33.72 -2.17
C GLU A 634 5.66 -32.71 -1.19
N LEU A 635 5.28 -33.15 0.01
CA LEU A 635 4.79 -32.26 1.07
C LEU A 635 5.83 -31.21 1.43
N ARG A 636 7.09 -31.60 1.60
CA ARG A 636 8.20 -30.66 1.86
C ARG A 636 8.41 -29.70 0.69
N ALA A 637 8.30 -30.18 -0.55
CA ALA A 637 8.40 -29.32 -1.73
C ALA A 637 7.24 -28.30 -1.80
N ALA A 638 6.01 -28.75 -1.56
CA ALA A 638 4.82 -27.90 -1.49
C ALA A 638 4.89 -26.88 -0.34
N GLN A 639 5.39 -27.26 0.83
CA GLN A 639 5.61 -26.33 1.94
C GLN A 639 6.63 -25.24 1.56
N ARG A 640 7.69 -25.58 0.84
CA ARG A 640 8.66 -24.59 0.34
C ARG A 640 8.03 -23.65 -0.69
N THR A 641 7.18 -24.13 -1.59
CA THR A 641 6.49 -23.27 -2.56
C THR A 641 5.49 -22.36 -1.87
N VAL A 642 4.69 -22.87 -0.94
CA VAL A 642 3.76 -22.05 -0.13
C VAL A 642 4.52 -20.96 0.65
N ALA A 643 5.65 -21.30 1.27
CA ALA A 643 6.48 -20.30 1.96
C ALA A 643 7.05 -19.23 1.02
N LYS A 644 7.37 -19.57 -0.24
CA LYS A 644 7.76 -18.59 -1.27
C LYS A 644 6.58 -17.71 -1.67
N GLN A 645 5.40 -18.30 -1.90
CA GLN A 645 4.20 -17.56 -2.28
C GLN A 645 3.74 -16.60 -1.18
N LEU A 646 3.81 -16.99 0.10
CA LEU A 646 3.51 -16.11 1.22
C LEU A 646 4.44 -14.88 1.25
N LYS A 647 5.73 -15.05 0.98
CA LYS A 647 6.67 -13.91 0.87
C LYS A 647 6.35 -13.00 -0.32
N LEU A 648 5.88 -13.55 -1.44
CA LEU A 648 5.46 -12.75 -2.59
C LEU A 648 4.19 -11.94 -2.25
N ILE A 649 3.22 -12.55 -1.56
CA ILE A 649 2.02 -11.87 -1.08
C ILE A 649 2.36 -10.76 -0.08
N GLU A 650 3.30 -10.98 0.84
CA GLU A 650 3.77 -9.93 1.77
C GLU A 650 4.38 -8.75 1.02
N LYS A 651 5.24 -9.01 0.01
CA LYS A 651 5.79 -7.95 -0.85
C LYS A 651 4.69 -7.21 -1.63
N ALA A 652 3.73 -7.94 -2.19
CA ALA A 652 2.61 -7.34 -2.91
C ALA A 652 1.76 -6.43 -2.01
N LYS A 653 1.49 -6.84 -0.76
CA LYS A 653 0.80 -6.01 0.24
C LYS A 653 1.59 -4.76 0.61
N GLU A 654 2.92 -4.85 0.68
CA GLU A 654 3.77 -3.69 0.94
C GLU A 654 3.75 -2.69 -0.22
N VAL A 655 3.78 -3.19 -1.47
CA VAL A 655 3.61 -2.37 -2.68
C VAL A 655 2.22 -1.72 -2.72
N GLU A 656 1.15 -2.47 -2.42
CA GLU A 656 -0.21 -1.93 -2.34
C GLU A 656 -0.31 -0.83 -1.28
N LYS A 657 0.30 -1.03 -0.12
CA LYS A 657 0.37 -0.01 0.94
C LYS A 657 1.12 1.23 0.43
N ASN A 658 2.25 1.07 -0.24
CA ASN A 658 3.01 2.19 -0.81
C ASN A 658 2.16 2.95 -1.84
N HIS A 659 1.46 2.27 -2.75
CA HIS A 659 0.57 2.92 -3.70
C HIS A 659 -0.60 3.63 -3.02
N SER A 660 -1.22 3.04 -1.99
CA SER A 660 -2.28 3.72 -1.23
C SER A 660 -1.78 5.00 -0.56
N THR A 661 -0.55 5.01 -0.04
CA THR A 661 0.05 6.23 0.54
C THR A 661 0.35 7.29 -0.51
N GLN A 662 0.81 6.89 -1.70
CA GLN A 662 1.03 7.81 -2.83
C GLN A 662 -0.29 8.42 -3.32
N ILE A 663 -1.35 7.61 -3.45
CA ILE A 663 -2.69 8.10 -3.81
C ILE A 663 -3.18 9.11 -2.77
N ALA A 664 -3.09 8.80 -1.47
CA ALA A 664 -3.49 9.73 -0.41
C ALA A 664 -2.68 11.04 -0.42
N GLN A 665 -1.39 10.99 -0.79
CA GLN A 665 -0.57 12.20 -0.98
C GLN A 665 -1.03 13.00 -2.20
N GLN A 666 -1.28 12.34 -3.34
CA GLN A 666 -1.78 13.00 -4.55
C GLN A 666 -3.15 13.64 -4.32
N GLU A 667 -4.07 12.97 -3.61
CA GLU A 667 -5.37 13.52 -3.22
C GLU A 667 -5.24 14.78 -2.36
N LYS A 668 -4.27 14.82 -1.44
CA LYS A 668 -3.94 16.04 -0.66
C LYS A 668 -3.44 17.17 -1.54
N THR A 669 -2.56 16.88 -2.50
CA THR A 669 -2.08 17.92 -3.43
C THR A 669 -3.19 18.43 -4.35
N LEU A 670 -4.07 17.54 -4.83
CA LEU A 670 -5.23 17.92 -5.63
C LEU A 670 -6.21 18.78 -4.84
N THR A 671 -6.47 18.45 -3.57
CA THR A 671 -7.31 19.29 -2.71
C THR A 671 -6.69 20.65 -2.45
N SER A 672 -5.37 20.74 -2.21
CA SER A 672 -4.70 22.04 -2.08
C SER A 672 -4.76 22.86 -3.37
N LEU A 673 -4.59 22.23 -4.54
CA LEU A 673 -4.69 22.90 -5.83
C LEU A 673 -6.11 23.39 -6.10
N LYS A 674 -7.12 22.58 -5.80
CA LYS A 674 -8.54 22.99 -5.88
C LYS A 674 -8.83 24.20 -5.01
N ASN A 675 -8.31 24.24 -3.77
CA ASN A 675 -8.48 25.40 -2.89
C ASN A 675 -7.79 26.64 -3.47
N SER A 676 -6.55 26.52 -3.96
CA SER A 676 -5.84 27.64 -4.59
C SER A 676 -6.53 28.17 -5.85
N LEU A 677 -7.11 27.27 -6.67
CA LEU A 677 -7.92 27.66 -7.82
C LEU A 677 -9.16 28.41 -7.36
N LEU A 678 -9.85 27.93 -6.32
CA LEU A 678 -11.03 28.59 -5.77
C LEU A 678 -10.69 29.99 -5.25
N ASP A 679 -9.57 30.14 -4.53
CA ASP A 679 -9.06 31.43 -4.08
C ASP A 679 -8.78 32.38 -5.26
N ILE A 680 -8.05 31.93 -6.29
CA ILE A 680 -7.79 32.74 -7.49
C ILE A 680 -9.11 33.12 -8.19
N THR A 681 -10.07 32.20 -8.26
CA THR A 681 -11.37 32.45 -8.88
C THR A 681 -12.14 33.53 -8.11
N THR A 682 -12.10 33.49 -6.76
CA THR A 682 -12.70 34.55 -5.94
C THR A 682 -12.00 35.88 -6.12
N GLN A 683 -10.66 35.91 -6.18
CA GLN A 683 -9.89 37.13 -6.43
C GLN A 683 -10.19 37.73 -7.82
N LEU A 684 -10.40 36.88 -8.82
CA LEU A 684 -10.76 37.32 -10.17
C LEU A 684 -12.18 37.89 -10.19
N ALA A 685 -13.11 37.28 -9.45
CA ALA A 685 -14.46 37.80 -9.28
C ALA A 685 -14.47 39.16 -8.56
N THR A 686 -13.69 39.34 -7.50
CA THR A 686 -13.56 40.63 -6.81
C THR A 686 -12.94 41.68 -7.71
N ALA A 687 -11.83 41.36 -8.40
CA ALA A 687 -11.18 42.28 -9.33
C ALA A 687 -12.08 42.68 -10.51
N ALA A 688 -12.89 41.76 -11.03
CA ALA A 688 -13.90 42.05 -12.05
C ALA A 688 -14.98 43.00 -11.52
N SER A 689 -15.41 42.83 -10.26
CA SER A 689 -16.37 43.73 -9.62
C SER A 689 -15.78 45.13 -9.40
N ASP A 690 -14.53 45.22 -8.96
CA ASP A 690 -13.81 46.49 -8.75
C ASP A 690 -13.60 47.23 -10.08
N LYS A 691 -13.21 46.51 -11.13
CA LYS A 691 -13.11 47.06 -12.48
C LYS A 691 -14.44 47.69 -12.90
N LYS A 692 -15.56 46.99 -12.70
CA LYS A 692 -16.89 47.50 -13.04
C LYS A 692 -17.26 48.74 -12.24
N GLN A 693 -16.90 48.80 -10.96
CA GLN A 693 -17.08 50.01 -10.14
C GLN A 693 -16.23 51.19 -10.64
N LEU A 694 -14.98 50.94 -11.03
CA LEU A 694 -14.09 51.97 -11.60
C LEU A 694 -14.62 52.48 -12.95
N GLU A 695 -15.12 51.60 -13.82
CA GLU A 695 -15.75 51.99 -15.08
C GLU A 695 -16.98 52.89 -14.84
N LEU A 696 -17.84 52.55 -13.89
CA LEU A 696 -18.99 53.38 -13.51
C LEU A 696 -18.56 54.75 -12.96
N ARG A 697 -17.52 54.79 -12.12
CA ARG A 697 -16.96 56.06 -11.62
C ARG A 697 -16.38 56.90 -12.75
N LEU A 698 -15.69 56.29 -13.71
CA LEU A 698 -15.11 56.98 -14.85
C LEU A 698 -16.21 57.55 -15.75
N GLN A 699 -17.29 56.81 -15.98
CA GLN A 699 -18.48 57.31 -16.69
C GLN A 699 -19.11 58.51 -15.98
N ALA A 700 -19.26 58.44 -14.64
CA ALA A 700 -19.79 59.55 -13.86
C ALA A 700 -18.88 60.80 -13.95
N ILE A 701 -17.56 60.63 -13.83
CA ILE A 701 -16.60 61.74 -13.96
C ILE A 701 -16.68 62.35 -15.37
N ASN A 702 -16.73 61.53 -16.42
CA ASN A 702 -16.86 62.01 -17.79
C ASN A 702 -18.17 62.77 -18.02
N ALA A 703 -19.28 62.33 -17.43
CA ALA A 703 -20.55 63.05 -17.47
C ALA A 703 -20.43 64.43 -16.79
N THR A 704 -19.84 64.49 -15.58
CA THR A 704 -19.62 65.76 -14.88
C THR A 704 -18.66 66.69 -15.63
N LEU A 705 -17.66 66.14 -16.32
CA LEU A 705 -16.74 66.91 -17.16
C LEU A 705 -17.48 67.49 -18.37
N ALA A 706 -18.34 66.71 -19.02
CA ALA A 706 -19.15 67.17 -20.13
C ALA A 706 -20.12 68.29 -19.70
N GLU A 707 -20.77 68.13 -18.56
CA GLU A 707 -21.61 69.17 -17.95
C GLU A 707 -20.80 70.44 -17.64
N ALA A 708 -19.63 70.31 -17.03
CA ALA A 708 -18.76 71.45 -16.74
C ALA A 708 -18.26 72.15 -18.02
N GLN A 709 -17.94 71.40 -19.06
CA GLN A 709 -17.56 71.94 -20.37
C GLN A 709 -18.75 72.67 -21.02
N GLN A 710 -19.95 72.12 -20.93
CA GLN A 710 -21.16 72.77 -21.43
C GLN A 710 -21.44 74.09 -20.68
N ILE A 711 -21.33 74.09 -19.35
CA ILE A 711 -21.45 75.30 -18.53
C ILE A 711 -20.38 76.32 -18.90
N ALA A 712 -19.13 75.90 -19.12
CA ALA A 712 -18.07 76.80 -19.56
C ALA A 712 -18.38 77.41 -20.94
N GLN A 713 -18.85 76.60 -21.89
CA GLN A 713 -19.25 77.07 -23.22
C GLN A 713 -20.42 78.07 -23.16
N THR A 714 -21.45 77.81 -22.35
CA THR A 714 -22.57 78.74 -22.18
C THR A 714 -22.10 80.05 -21.56
N ARG A 715 -21.22 80.01 -20.53
CA ARG A 715 -20.63 81.21 -19.93
C ARG A 715 -19.78 82.03 -20.90
N VAL A 716 -19.02 81.36 -21.78
CA VAL A 716 -18.26 82.05 -22.84
C VAL A 716 -19.21 82.68 -23.86
N ALA A 717 -20.29 82.00 -24.23
CA ALA A 717 -21.29 82.54 -25.14
C ALA A 717 -22.05 83.73 -24.54
N GLU A 718 -22.44 83.65 -23.26
CA GLU A 718 -23.04 84.77 -22.49
C GLU A 718 -22.08 85.96 -22.44
N ALA A 719 -20.81 85.74 -22.10
CA ALA A 719 -19.80 86.81 -22.06
C ALA A 719 -19.55 87.44 -23.44
N ALA A 720 -19.62 86.66 -24.52
CA ALA A 720 -19.51 87.16 -25.89
C ALA A 720 -20.76 87.98 -26.28
N ALA A 721 -21.96 87.55 -25.90
CA ALA A 721 -23.20 88.28 -26.10
C ALA A 721 -23.20 89.61 -25.31
N ASP A 722 -22.78 89.60 -24.06
CA ASP A 722 -22.62 90.80 -23.22
C ASP A 722 -21.62 91.79 -23.81
N LYS A 723 -20.46 91.30 -24.31
CA LYS A 723 -19.49 92.14 -25.04
C LYS A 723 -20.13 92.73 -26.29
N GLY A 724 -20.90 91.96 -27.05
CA GLY A 724 -21.63 92.44 -28.23
C GLY A 724 -22.66 93.51 -27.89
N MET A 725 -23.41 93.33 -26.79
CA MET A 725 -24.37 94.33 -26.30
C MET A 725 -23.67 95.61 -25.82
N ARG A 726 -22.54 95.48 -25.11
CA ARG A 726 -21.71 96.63 -24.72
C ARG A 726 -21.15 97.37 -25.92
N ALA A 727 -20.68 96.67 -26.95
CA ALA A 727 -20.21 97.30 -28.19
C ALA A 727 -21.33 98.11 -28.86
N LYS A 728 -22.53 97.55 -29.01
CA LYS A 728 -23.70 98.28 -29.53
C LYS A 728 -24.05 99.51 -28.68
N ALA A 729 -24.04 99.37 -27.35
CA ALA A 729 -24.29 100.50 -26.46
C ALA A 729 -23.22 101.60 -26.57
N VAL A 730 -21.95 101.22 -26.80
CA VAL A 730 -20.86 102.17 -27.07
C VAL A 730 -21.05 102.86 -28.42
N ASP A 731 -21.44 102.13 -29.46
CA ASP A 731 -21.74 102.69 -30.79
C ASP A 731 -22.92 103.67 -30.74
N GLU A 732 -24.01 103.32 -30.03
CA GLU A 732 -25.14 104.21 -29.77
C GLU A 732 -24.71 105.46 -29.01
N LEU A 733 -23.88 105.31 -27.99
CA LEU A 733 -23.34 106.43 -27.21
C LEU A 733 -22.42 107.32 -28.05
N GLN A 734 -21.68 106.75 -29.01
CA GLN A 734 -20.87 107.49 -29.98
C GLN A 734 -21.74 108.22 -31.01
N GLN A 735 -22.84 107.61 -31.48
CA GLN A 735 -23.83 108.28 -32.32
C GLN A 735 -24.46 109.47 -31.59
N VAL A 736 -24.88 109.29 -30.34
CA VAL A 736 -25.41 110.38 -29.50
C VAL A 736 -24.37 111.46 -29.24
N LYS A 737 -23.09 111.10 -29.04
CA LYS A 737 -22.00 112.08 -28.93
C LYS A 737 -21.80 112.87 -30.23
N SER A 738 -21.87 112.21 -31.38
CA SER A 738 -21.73 112.88 -32.69
C SER A 738 -22.91 113.80 -33.00
N SER A 739 -24.13 113.45 -32.60
CA SER A 739 -25.28 114.35 -32.72
C SER A 739 -25.21 115.51 -31.72
N LEU A 740 -24.70 115.28 -30.50
CA LEU A 740 -24.37 116.33 -29.55
C LEU A 740 -23.28 117.27 -30.07
N GLN A 741 -22.25 116.75 -30.74
CA GLN A 741 -21.21 117.57 -31.39
C GLN A 741 -21.80 118.41 -32.52
N LYS A 742 -22.65 117.83 -33.39
CA LYS A 742 -23.37 118.60 -34.42
C LYS A 742 -24.27 119.68 -33.82
N LEU A 743 -24.97 119.39 -32.72
CA LEU A 743 -25.77 120.37 -31.98
C LEU A 743 -24.89 121.46 -31.34
N LYS A 744 -23.70 121.10 -30.85
CA LYS A 744 -22.71 122.06 -30.34
C LYS A 744 -22.12 122.92 -31.45
N GLU A 745 -21.80 122.36 -32.61
CA GLU A 745 -21.32 123.12 -33.78
C GLU A 745 -22.41 124.08 -34.29
N VAL A 746 -23.69 123.67 -34.29
CA VAL A 746 -24.82 124.57 -34.57
C VAL A 746 -24.91 125.65 -33.49
N HIS A 747 -24.71 125.31 -32.21
CA HIS A 747 -24.70 126.28 -31.11
C HIS A 747 -23.50 127.24 -31.17
N GLU A 748 -22.34 126.78 -31.63
CA GLU A 748 -21.07 127.52 -31.77
C GLU A 748 -21.08 128.42 -33.01
N GLN A 749 -21.71 127.97 -34.11
CA GLN A 749 -22.05 128.80 -35.26
C GLN A 749 -23.09 129.89 -34.91
N LEU A 750 -24.05 129.58 -34.03
CA LEU A 750 -25.01 130.56 -33.49
C LEU A 750 -24.38 131.53 -32.47
N THR A 751 -23.32 131.14 -31.76
CA THR A 751 -22.64 132.01 -30.77
C THR A 751 -21.51 132.87 -31.34
N SER A 752 -20.95 132.52 -32.49
CA SER A 752 -19.98 133.36 -33.22
C SER A 752 -20.59 134.50 -34.04
N THR A 753 -21.93 134.58 -34.15
CA THR A 753 -22.65 135.66 -34.87
C THR A 753 -23.69 136.40 -34.01
N ALA A 754 -23.60 136.30 -32.68
CA ALA A 754 -24.55 136.93 -31.76
C ALA A 754 -23.86 137.86 -30.76
N ASN A 755 -23.10 138.82 -31.28
CA ASN A 755 -22.80 140.08 -30.60
C ASN A 755 -23.32 141.27 -31.44
N ALA A 756 -24.59 141.18 -31.84
CA ALA A 756 -25.46 142.28 -32.22
C ALA A 756 -26.89 141.76 -32.28
N GLN A 757 -27.77 142.34 -31.46
CA GLN A 757 -29.23 142.17 -31.46
C GLN A 757 -29.75 140.86 -30.83
N GLY A 758 -29.85 140.87 -29.51
CA GLY A 758 -30.60 139.89 -28.72
C GLY A 758 -32.12 140.06 -28.88
N GLY A 759 -32.77 139.00 -29.34
CA GLY A 759 -34.21 138.79 -29.26
C GLY A 759 -34.46 137.33 -28.90
N SER A 760 -35.20 137.08 -27.83
CA SER A 760 -35.40 135.73 -27.29
C SER A 760 -36.18 134.84 -28.26
N ALA A 761 -35.77 133.56 -28.37
CA ALA A 761 -36.33 132.58 -29.28
C ALA A 761 -37.81 132.22 -29.01
N ALA A 762 -38.33 132.56 -27.83
CA ALA A 762 -39.74 132.36 -27.48
C ALA A 762 -40.68 133.33 -28.23
N ASP A 763 -40.21 134.55 -28.56
CA ASP A 763 -41.04 135.55 -29.24
C ASP A 763 -41.21 135.29 -30.75
N VAL A 764 -40.32 134.50 -31.35
CA VAL A 764 -40.39 134.14 -32.78
C VAL A 764 -41.40 133.02 -33.00
N ALA A 765 -41.43 132.01 -32.13
CA ALA A 765 -42.41 130.92 -32.21
C ALA A 765 -43.85 131.42 -31.98
N ILE A 766 -44.07 132.32 -31.02
CA ILE A 766 -45.39 132.91 -30.74
C ILE A 766 -45.84 133.86 -31.86
N ARG A 767 -44.93 134.59 -32.51
CA ARG A 767 -45.25 135.44 -33.67
C ARG A 767 -45.63 134.61 -34.90
N GLU A 768 -44.98 133.48 -35.13
CA GLU A 768 -45.30 132.61 -36.26
C GLU A 768 -46.66 131.91 -36.09
N GLU A 769 -47.01 131.46 -34.89
CA GLU A 769 -48.35 130.92 -34.62
C GLU A 769 -49.43 131.99 -34.76
N ARG A 770 -49.21 133.20 -34.25
CA ARG A 770 -50.15 134.33 -34.42
C ARG A 770 -50.36 134.69 -35.90
N ALA A 771 -49.30 134.66 -36.70
CA ALA A 771 -49.38 134.94 -38.15
C ALA A 771 -50.17 133.86 -38.90
N LYS A 772 -49.99 132.57 -38.55
CA LYS A 772 -50.76 131.46 -39.13
C LYS A 772 -52.25 131.54 -38.81
N LEU A 773 -52.61 131.85 -37.56
CA LEU A 773 -54.00 131.99 -37.13
C LEU A 773 -54.69 133.21 -37.77
N LEU A 774 -54.00 134.35 -37.88
CA LEU A 774 -54.55 135.53 -38.56
C LEU A 774 -54.76 135.30 -40.07
N LYS A 775 -53.93 134.50 -40.74
CA LYS A 775 -54.09 134.18 -42.17
C LYS A 775 -55.36 133.37 -42.45
N LEU A 776 -55.81 132.50 -41.54
CA LEU A 776 -57.05 131.73 -41.73
C LEU A 776 -58.30 132.62 -41.77
N LEU A 777 -58.30 133.70 -40.98
CA LEU A 777 -59.46 134.58 -40.81
C LEU A 777 -59.58 135.66 -41.90
N ARG A 778 -58.48 135.97 -42.61
CA ARG A 778 -58.47 136.96 -43.69
C ARG A 778 -59.00 136.40 -45.01
N CYS A 779 -59.59 137.28 -45.81
CA CYS A 779 -60.16 136.97 -47.11
C CYS A 779 -59.06 136.59 -48.09
N SER A 780 -59.13 135.40 -48.68
CA SER A 780 -58.12 134.90 -49.62
C SER A 780 -58.00 135.67 -50.95
N CYS A 781 -58.91 136.62 -51.22
CA CYS A 781 -58.81 137.47 -52.41
C CYS A 781 -57.96 138.73 -52.18
N CYS A 782 -57.90 139.24 -50.95
CA CYS A 782 -57.18 140.47 -50.67
C CYS A 782 -56.17 140.35 -49.52
N ASP A 783 -56.19 139.26 -48.74
CA ASP A 783 -55.35 138.99 -47.55
C ASP A 783 -55.30 140.12 -46.51
N ILE A 784 -56.21 141.09 -46.61
CA ILE A 784 -56.28 142.29 -45.78
C ILE A 784 -57.52 142.23 -44.89
N ASN A 785 -58.71 142.16 -45.49
CA ASN A 785 -59.98 142.22 -44.77
C ASN A 785 -60.40 140.83 -44.26
N PHE A 786 -61.07 140.77 -43.12
CA PHE A 786 -61.62 139.52 -42.58
C PHE A 786 -62.75 138.98 -43.46
N LYS A 787 -62.92 137.66 -43.47
CA LYS A 787 -64.04 137.03 -44.17
C LYS A 787 -65.36 137.45 -43.49
N GLN A 788 -66.32 137.92 -44.29
CA GLN A 788 -67.57 138.53 -43.80
C GLN A 788 -68.80 138.04 -44.58
N GLN A 789 -68.62 137.43 -45.74
CA GLN A 789 -69.70 136.92 -46.57
C GLN A 789 -69.36 135.53 -47.09
N VAL A 790 -70.38 134.69 -47.22
CA VAL A 790 -70.31 133.34 -47.78
C VAL A 790 -71.16 133.27 -49.05
N ILE A 791 -70.63 132.63 -50.09
CA ILE A 791 -71.45 132.24 -51.25
C ILE A 791 -72.10 130.90 -50.92
N VAL A 792 -73.41 130.89 -50.69
CA VAL A 792 -74.15 129.70 -50.21
C VAL A 792 -74.04 128.51 -51.16
N LYS A 793 -73.93 128.75 -52.47
CA LYS A 793 -73.78 127.66 -53.46
C LYS A 793 -72.51 126.82 -53.34
N CYS A 794 -71.42 127.40 -52.86
CA CYS A 794 -70.14 126.70 -52.73
C CYS A 794 -69.52 126.78 -51.34
N MET A 795 -70.19 127.43 -50.39
CA MET A 795 -69.77 127.65 -49.00
C MET A 795 -68.39 128.32 -48.81
N HIS A 796 -67.80 128.89 -49.86
CA HIS A 796 -66.56 129.66 -49.75
C HIS A 796 -66.83 131.07 -49.18
N THR A 797 -65.95 131.50 -48.28
CA THR A 797 -66.06 132.75 -47.52
C THR A 797 -65.02 133.78 -47.93
N PHE A 798 -65.45 135.02 -48.12
CA PHE A 798 -64.63 136.17 -48.54
C PHE A 798 -65.06 137.44 -47.79
N CYS A 799 -64.30 138.53 -47.88
CA CYS A 799 -64.75 139.82 -47.37
C CYS A 799 -65.80 140.41 -48.31
N LYS A 800 -66.70 141.22 -47.75
CA LYS A 800 -67.81 141.84 -48.47
C LYS A 800 -67.33 142.65 -49.68
N GLU A 801 -66.28 143.45 -49.50
CA GLU A 801 -65.72 144.29 -50.58
C GLU A 801 -65.22 143.50 -51.79
N CYS A 802 -64.61 142.33 -51.59
CA CYS A 802 -64.08 141.53 -52.70
C CYS A 802 -65.21 140.83 -53.47
N LEU A 803 -66.27 140.41 -52.78
CA LEU A 803 -67.45 139.82 -53.43
C LEU A 803 -68.26 140.88 -54.16
N ASP A 804 -68.52 142.03 -53.52
CA ASP A 804 -69.28 143.13 -54.10
C ASP A 804 -68.59 143.67 -55.38
N LYS A 805 -67.26 143.88 -55.34
CA LYS A 805 -66.49 144.27 -56.53
C LYS A 805 -66.64 143.29 -57.70
N ARG A 806 -66.72 141.98 -57.43
CA ARG A 806 -66.92 140.96 -58.48
C ARG A 806 -68.35 140.93 -59.01
N ILE A 807 -69.33 141.19 -58.17
CA ILE A 807 -70.74 141.31 -58.59
C ILE A 807 -70.92 142.54 -59.49
N GLU A 808 -70.30 143.67 -59.12
CA GLU A 808 -70.31 144.93 -59.87
C GLU A 808 -69.60 144.79 -61.23
N THR A 809 -68.41 144.19 -61.27
CA THR A 809 -67.64 143.95 -62.50
C THR A 809 -68.22 142.81 -63.37
N ARG A 810 -69.40 142.28 -63.03
CA ARG A 810 -70.09 141.15 -63.71
C ARG A 810 -69.27 139.87 -63.84
N GLN A 811 -68.16 139.73 -63.10
CA GLN A 811 -67.35 138.51 -63.01
C GLN A 811 -67.91 137.58 -61.93
N ARG A 812 -69.17 137.16 -62.11
CA ARG A 812 -69.99 136.40 -61.17
C ARG A 812 -69.59 134.92 -61.04
N LYS A 813 -68.29 134.64 -60.86
CA LYS A 813 -67.72 133.31 -60.60
C LYS A 813 -66.91 133.35 -59.31
N CYS A 814 -67.10 132.35 -58.44
CA CYS A 814 -66.41 132.27 -57.15
C CYS A 814 -64.88 132.30 -57.35
N PRO A 815 -64.13 133.15 -56.63
CA PRO A 815 -62.67 133.22 -56.76
C PRO A 815 -61.95 131.90 -56.48
N ALA A 816 -62.48 131.06 -55.59
CA ALA A 816 -61.85 129.81 -55.18
C ALA A 816 -62.18 128.64 -56.12
N CYS A 817 -63.44 128.51 -56.54
CA CYS A 817 -63.91 127.33 -57.28
C CYS A 817 -64.58 127.65 -58.63
N ALA A 818 -64.58 128.92 -59.06
CA ALA A 818 -65.12 129.41 -60.32
C ALA A 818 -66.62 129.13 -60.59
N SER A 819 -67.37 128.62 -59.60
CA SER A 819 -68.81 128.38 -59.72
C SER A 819 -69.58 129.69 -59.90
N VAL A 820 -70.54 129.70 -60.83
CA VAL A 820 -71.35 130.89 -61.11
C VAL A 820 -72.30 131.17 -59.94
N PHE A 821 -72.35 132.40 -59.45
CA PHE A 821 -73.22 132.81 -58.34
C PHE A 821 -73.93 134.13 -58.65
N SER A 822 -75.14 134.33 -58.12
CA SER A 822 -75.87 135.59 -58.21
C SER A 822 -75.71 136.41 -56.93
N LYS A 823 -76.15 137.67 -56.93
CA LYS A 823 -76.13 138.54 -55.74
C LYS A 823 -76.95 137.94 -54.58
N GLU A 824 -78.02 137.22 -54.89
CA GLU A 824 -78.88 136.54 -53.92
C GLU A 824 -78.19 135.35 -53.22
N ASP A 825 -77.14 134.79 -53.82
CA ASP A 825 -76.39 133.65 -53.26
C ASP A 825 -75.36 134.09 -52.19
N CYS A 826 -75.16 135.40 -51.98
CA CYS A 826 -74.20 135.94 -51.02
C CYS A 826 -74.89 136.30 -49.70
N LYS A 827 -74.56 135.58 -48.62
CA LYS A 827 -75.07 135.86 -47.27
C LYS A 827 -73.96 136.34 -46.35
N THR A 828 -74.28 137.22 -45.41
CA THR A 828 -73.32 137.69 -44.40
C THR A 828 -72.98 136.56 -43.42
N LEU A 829 -71.70 136.35 -43.20
CA LEU A 829 -71.13 135.43 -42.21
C LEU A 829 -70.99 136.17 -40.88
N TYR A 830 -71.61 135.65 -39.82
CA TYR A 830 -71.44 136.14 -38.47
C TYR A 830 -70.49 135.21 -37.70
N TRP A 831 -69.46 135.77 -37.08
CA TRP A 831 -68.54 135.02 -36.22
C TRP A 831 -69.14 134.94 -34.81
N GLN A 832 -69.15 133.75 -34.21
CA GLN A 832 -69.47 133.52 -32.80
C GLN A 832 -68.21 133.14 -32.04
#